data_AF-A0A2A2J5Z8-F1
#
_entry.id   AF-A0A2A2J5Z8-F1
#
_cell.length_a   1.000
_cell.length_b   1.000
_cell.length_c   1.000
_cell.angle_alpha   90.00
_cell.angle_beta   90.00
_cell.angle_gamma   90.00
#
_symmetry.space_group_name_H-M   'P 1'
#
loop_
_entity.id
_entity.type
_entity.pdbx_description
1 polymer ?
#
loop_
_entity_poly.entity_id
_entity_poly.type
_entity_poly.pdbx_seq_one_letter_code
_entity_poly.pdbx_strand_id
1 'polypeptide(L)'
;MIRPIGRWATVLLIFYLNYAQGLSRTQEFQRYDGWYNNLANPDWGTAGSRLHRDAPSNYKDGVYMMNNSLPSARIISDLVFKGPSGIPNKRNMTTMLAFFSQVVAYEIMASTSVGCPLEIEKIPVPRCDPVFDINERTAWIDASFIYSTQEPWVATQRSFKNGRLLEGPMPGYPPFNNPHIPLNNPPPPQIHRLMSPDRLFILGDSRVNENPGLLSFGLILYRWHNIQADRIQATHSDWTDEEVFQAARRFLIAVLQKIILYDFLPALLGEGVTIPPYNKYMPHVPPGISHSFSAAAFRFPHSIVPPAMLLRKRGHECEFRNEVGGYPALRLCQNWWNAQDIVREYSVDEIILGMASQIAEADDNVVVEDLRDYIFGPMHFTRLDVVSSSIMRGRDNGLPSYNTMRRTFGLKTRDWHEINPQQYSNNSKMFDDLASLYNRDIGSLDAYVGGMLEGSDNGPGELFSAIIKDQFIRLRDSDRFWFENPLNGLFTNEEILQIHNVTLRDIIKDTTDISENMLQKDVFFWRNGDPCPQPFQVNNTGLEPCVPFMRFDHFTGNEVTYIFTLIGLACIPLVCIGIGYLLVQQRIKMGWEVSFDQLSATAIDDEPKKDRYSVRAFEWLQEELVRQVVIEFSKGCMVVRKPRGGKLRKIFFPKMNKVQIIHSEPNASTMHGPYVLIRVPKTHDCVVRLPSDKHLADFLANLEKTVKSLEVEVEISTERNDQLLARAETKQRRQDRLDHFFREAYARAFNHPELKDVSQSEEEDPDEVLKETITRHELAQAMGMREDDLFVQRMFAVTAHQNSDCLSFAEFLEVLKKFSNGTIKEKCELLFSMCDVNGDGEVNRTEFIDFLKSLKSAAGVKLSEISQTDVIESVLYRSGITRDNEWITKADFESILSQTETQIGRVPPVGLDFRGARMKVNLQETASLSSFAVPIEHHSLTRTFFGSIAAFMETYRQHIAIMFIYICVNIIVFTERFWHFRYEVEHRDLRRVMGAGIAITRGAAAGISFNMALILLTVCRNVITVVRDTPLGEFIPFDSAISFHKIVAYFALFWSIVHTVGHCVNFYHVATQSQEGLQCLFQEAVFGSNFLPSISYWFYGTITGLTGIALIIVISIIYVFAIPSFMKRAYHAFRLTHLLNIAFYALTLLHGLPKLLDSPKFWYYIIGPVCVFVIDRVMGMRQEYKQLQVLNASLLPSGKEIFEKIPFQEIFRHHLPPIQATRIVYIPIWTG
;
A
#
# COMPACT_ATOMS: atom_id res chain seq x y z
N MET A 1 35.28 -60.70 -19.28
CA MET A 1 34.22 -59.97 -20.02
C MET A 1 32.87 -60.69 -20.16
N ILE A 2 32.57 -61.80 -19.47
CA ILE A 2 31.30 -62.55 -19.69
C ILE A 2 30.34 -62.54 -18.47
N ARG A 3 30.78 -62.08 -17.29
CA ARG A 3 29.92 -62.03 -16.08
C ARG A 3 28.89 -60.88 -15.98
N PRO A 4 29.02 -59.70 -16.62
CA PRO A 4 28.00 -58.65 -16.51
C PRO A 4 26.79 -58.89 -17.43
N ILE A 5 26.99 -59.54 -18.59
CA ILE A 5 25.96 -59.69 -19.63
C ILE A 5 24.84 -60.63 -19.17
N GLY A 6 25.17 -61.68 -18.41
CA GLY A 6 24.19 -62.61 -17.85
C GLY A 6 23.19 -61.94 -16.90
N ARG A 7 23.66 -61.04 -16.01
CA ARG A 7 22.78 -60.33 -15.06
C ARG A 7 21.84 -59.34 -15.74
N TRP A 8 22.31 -58.63 -16.76
CA TRP A 8 21.44 -57.73 -17.55
C TRP A 8 20.42 -58.50 -18.37
N ALA A 9 20.80 -59.66 -18.93
CA ALA A 9 19.87 -60.54 -19.63
C ALA A 9 18.80 -61.11 -18.68
N THR A 10 19.15 -61.49 -17.44
CA THR A 10 18.14 -61.98 -16.46
C THR A 10 17.20 -60.86 -16.03
N VAL A 11 17.72 -59.64 -15.80
CA VAL A 11 16.88 -58.47 -15.44
C VAL A 11 15.96 -58.09 -16.59
N LEU A 12 16.44 -58.11 -17.84
CA LEU A 12 15.62 -57.88 -19.02
C LEU A 12 14.60 -58.99 -19.24
N LEU A 13 14.94 -60.25 -19.02
CA LEU A 13 13.98 -61.36 -19.13
C LEU A 13 12.92 -61.29 -18.03
N ILE A 14 13.28 -60.91 -16.81
CA ILE A 14 12.34 -60.67 -15.70
C ILE A 14 11.46 -59.45 -15.99
N PHE A 15 12.02 -58.37 -16.55
CA PHE A 15 11.24 -57.22 -17.02
C PHE A 15 10.29 -57.62 -18.14
N TYR A 16 10.74 -58.41 -19.12
CA TYR A 16 9.93 -58.84 -20.26
C TYR A 16 8.87 -59.87 -19.86
N LEU A 17 9.16 -60.78 -18.92
CA LEU A 17 8.20 -61.73 -18.35
C LEU A 17 7.17 -61.02 -17.45
N ASN A 18 7.59 -60.05 -16.63
CA ASN A 18 6.65 -59.20 -15.88
C ASN A 18 5.84 -58.27 -16.79
N TYR A 19 6.43 -57.77 -17.89
CA TYR A 19 5.74 -56.95 -18.88
C TYR A 19 4.74 -57.79 -19.71
N ALA A 20 5.12 -59.01 -20.08
CA ALA A 20 4.25 -59.97 -20.78
C ALA A 20 3.14 -60.54 -19.88
N GLN A 21 3.40 -60.74 -18.58
CA GLN A 21 2.35 -61.07 -17.60
C GLN A 21 1.45 -59.87 -17.28
N GLY A 22 2.00 -58.65 -17.25
CA GLY A 22 1.24 -57.40 -17.09
C GLY A 22 0.33 -57.09 -18.29
N LEU A 23 0.75 -57.44 -19.51
CA LEU A 23 -0.06 -57.34 -20.73
C LEU A 23 -1.28 -58.29 -20.75
N SER A 24 -1.30 -59.32 -19.90
CA SER A 24 -2.44 -60.25 -19.79
C SER A 24 -3.54 -59.79 -18.83
N ARG A 25 -3.33 -58.71 -18.05
CA ARG A 25 -4.26 -58.22 -17.01
C ARG A 25 -4.66 -56.73 -17.22
N THR A 26 -4.75 -56.25 -18.45
CA THR A 26 -5.20 -54.87 -18.70
C THR A 26 -6.73 -54.78 -18.67
N GLN A 27 -7.34 -54.86 -17.49
CA GLN A 27 -8.73 -54.44 -17.30
C GLN A 27 -8.74 -52.91 -17.16
N GLU A 28 -9.56 -52.22 -17.96
CA GLU A 28 -9.73 -50.77 -17.86
C GLU A 28 -10.59 -50.43 -16.63
N PHE A 29 -10.02 -49.69 -15.67
CA PHE A 29 -10.77 -49.23 -14.50
C PHE A 29 -11.43 -47.88 -14.77
N GLN A 30 -12.64 -47.70 -14.24
CA GLN A 30 -13.35 -46.42 -14.28
C GLN A 30 -12.58 -45.38 -13.44
N ARG A 31 -12.29 -44.22 -14.03
CA ARG A 31 -11.60 -43.13 -13.35
C ARG A 31 -12.51 -42.43 -12.33
N TYR A 32 -11.92 -41.84 -11.28
CA TYR A 32 -12.67 -41.10 -10.25
C TYR A 32 -13.17 -39.73 -10.74
N ASP A 33 -12.48 -39.13 -11.70
CA ASP A 33 -12.77 -37.79 -12.24
C ASP A 33 -13.80 -37.82 -13.39
N GLY A 34 -14.25 -39.01 -13.78
CA GLY A 34 -15.20 -39.25 -14.88
C GLY A 34 -14.60 -39.13 -16.29
N TRP A 35 -13.30 -38.81 -16.42
CA TRP A 35 -12.65 -38.61 -17.73
C TRP A 35 -12.59 -39.90 -18.53
N TYR A 36 -12.57 -39.76 -19.86
CA TYR A 36 -12.45 -40.87 -20.83
C TYR A 36 -13.57 -41.91 -20.75
N ASN A 37 -14.70 -41.61 -20.08
CA ASN A 37 -15.89 -42.47 -20.14
C ASN A 37 -16.41 -42.54 -21.60
N ASN A 38 -16.55 -41.39 -22.26
CA ASN A 38 -16.84 -41.35 -23.69
C ASN A 38 -15.55 -41.29 -24.53
N LEU A 39 -15.45 -42.15 -25.55
CA LEU A 39 -14.25 -42.24 -26.40
C LEU A 39 -14.07 -41.04 -27.35
N ALA A 40 -15.18 -40.44 -27.82
CA ALA A 40 -15.16 -39.33 -28.76
C ALA A 40 -15.10 -37.96 -28.07
N ASN A 41 -15.70 -37.86 -26.88
CA ASN A 41 -15.72 -36.65 -26.05
C ASN A 41 -15.24 -36.97 -24.62
N PRO A 42 -13.92 -37.04 -24.38
CA PRO A 42 -13.37 -37.50 -23.11
C PRO A 42 -13.75 -36.67 -21.87
N ASP A 43 -14.20 -35.44 -22.07
CA ASP A 43 -14.63 -34.46 -21.07
C ASP A 43 -16.13 -34.56 -20.71
N TRP A 44 -16.89 -35.41 -21.39
CA TRP A 44 -18.31 -35.57 -21.09
C TRP A 44 -18.54 -36.27 -19.75
N GLY A 45 -19.34 -35.64 -18.89
CA GLY A 45 -19.73 -36.17 -17.58
C GLY A 45 -18.62 -36.10 -16.52
N THR A 46 -17.52 -35.40 -16.78
CA THR A 46 -16.42 -35.25 -15.82
C THR A 46 -16.76 -34.29 -14.69
N ALA A 47 -16.10 -34.44 -13.54
CA ALA A 47 -16.11 -33.40 -12.52
C ALA A 47 -15.49 -32.11 -13.10
N GLY A 48 -16.11 -30.97 -12.82
CA GLY A 48 -15.74 -29.69 -13.41
C GLY A 48 -16.38 -29.41 -14.77
N SER A 49 -17.11 -30.36 -15.37
CA SER A 49 -17.76 -30.16 -16.67
C SER A 49 -19.01 -29.28 -16.55
N ARG A 50 -19.38 -28.62 -17.66
CA ARG A 50 -20.55 -27.75 -17.72
C ARG A 50 -21.86 -28.52 -17.63
N LEU A 51 -22.87 -27.88 -17.04
CA LEU A 51 -24.25 -28.38 -17.12
C LEU A 51 -24.78 -28.33 -18.57
N HIS A 52 -25.66 -29.28 -18.90
CA HIS A 52 -26.33 -29.37 -20.20
C HIS A 52 -27.56 -28.45 -20.25
N ARG A 53 -27.81 -27.80 -21.40
CA ARG A 53 -29.00 -26.94 -21.57
C ARG A 53 -30.02 -27.62 -22.47
N ASP A 54 -31.18 -27.97 -21.92
CA ASP A 54 -32.31 -28.53 -22.68
C ASP A 54 -32.95 -27.49 -23.61
N ALA A 55 -32.84 -26.22 -23.25
CA ALA A 55 -33.38 -25.08 -23.97
C ALA A 55 -32.45 -23.85 -23.86
N PRO A 56 -32.55 -22.87 -24.77
CA PRO A 56 -31.78 -21.63 -24.70
C PRO A 56 -31.95 -20.91 -23.37
N SER A 57 -30.88 -20.29 -22.86
CA SER A 57 -30.88 -19.54 -21.61
C SER A 57 -31.80 -18.31 -21.67
N ASN A 58 -32.55 -18.08 -20.60
CA ASN A 58 -33.51 -16.98 -20.47
C ASN A 58 -32.99 -15.90 -19.51
N TYR A 59 -31.97 -15.16 -19.96
CA TYR A 59 -31.45 -13.98 -19.26
C TYR A 59 -32.00 -12.69 -19.86
N LYS A 60 -32.07 -11.62 -19.06
CA LYS A 60 -32.59 -10.32 -19.49
C LYS A 60 -31.76 -9.69 -20.62
N ASP A 61 -30.46 -9.90 -20.62
CA ASP A 61 -29.53 -9.48 -21.69
C ASP A 61 -29.21 -10.60 -22.70
N GLY A 62 -29.82 -11.77 -22.52
CA GLY A 62 -29.54 -12.98 -23.28
C GLY A 62 -28.22 -13.67 -22.95
N VAL A 63 -27.52 -13.29 -21.88
CA VAL A 63 -26.20 -13.84 -21.53
C VAL A 63 -26.12 -14.36 -20.11
N TYR A 64 -26.28 -13.47 -19.11
CA TYR A 64 -26.05 -13.81 -17.70
C TYR A 64 -26.88 -12.93 -16.75
N MET A 65 -27.36 -11.76 -17.19
CA MET A 65 -28.10 -10.86 -16.31
C MET A 65 -29.46 -11.47 -15.97
N MET A 66 -29.65 -11.79 -14.69
CA MET A 66 -30.92 -12.29 -14.16
C MET A 66 -32.08 -11.31 -14.44
N ASN A 67 -33.28 -11.87 -14.66
CA ASN A 67 -34.46 -11.05 -14.88
C ASN A 67 -35.03 -10.47 -13.58
N ASN A 68 -34.59 -9.27 -13.23
CA ASN A 68 -35.05 -8.54 -12.04
C ASN A 68 -36.51 -8.02 -12.12
N SER A 69 -37.24 -8.26 -13.22
CA SER A 69 -38.68 -7.92 -13.30
C SER A 69 -39.60 -9.01 -12.75
N LEU A 70 -39.05 -10.19 -12.38
CA LEU A 70 -39.83 -11.31 -11.84
C LEU A 70 -40.18 -11.08 -10.36
N PRO A 71 -41.30 -11.64 -9.87
CA PRO A 71 -41.74 -11.47 -8.49
C PRO A 71 -40.72 -11.99 -7.47
N SER A 72 -40.73 -11.45 -6.25
CA SER A 72 -39.81 -11.87 -5.18
C SER A 72 -39.98 -13.36 -4.87
N ALA A 73 -38.86 -14.11 -4.93
CA ALA A 73 -38.84 -15.55 -4.63
C ALA A 73 -39.41 -15.87 -3.25
N ARG A 74 -39.18 -15.00 -2.25
CA ARG A 74 -39.70 -15.19 -0.89
C ARG A 74 -41.22 -15.01 -0.80
N ILE A 75 -41.78 -14.05 -1.53
CA ILE A 75 -43.23 -13.86 -1.58
C ILE A 75 -43.89 -15.09 -2.22
N ILE A 76 -43.26 -15.65 -3.27
CA ILE A 76 -43.74 -16.88 -3.91
C ILE A 76 -43.64 -18.07 -2.96
N SER A 77 -42.51 -18.21 -2.24
CA SER A 77 -42.31 -19.24 -1.22
C SER A 77 -43.39 -19.20 -0.14
N ASP A 78 -43.68 -18.01 0.42
CA ASP A 78 -44.70 -17.84 1.45
C ASP A 78 -46.14 -18.03 0.90
N LEU A 79 -46.41 -17.64 -0.35
CA LEU A 79 -47.75 -17.76 -0.96
C LEU A 79 -48.08 -19.19 -1.37
N VAL A 80 -47.13 -19.88 -2.01
CA VAL A 80 -47.37 -21.17 -2.68
C VAL A 80 -46.92 -22.35 -1.81
N PHE A 81 -45.79 -22.25 -1.11
CA PHE A 81 -45.15 -23.42 -0.50
C PHE A 81 -45.36 -23.53 1.02
N LYS A 82 -46.04 -22.56 1.62
CA LYS A 82 -46.37 -22.55 3.04
C LYS A 82 -47.66 -23.34 3.29
N GLY A 83 -47.56 -24.34 4.16
CA GLY A 83 -48.70 -25.17 4.56
C GLY A 83 -48.45 -25.89 5.89
N PRO A 84 -49.44 -26.65 6.40
CA PRO A 84 -49.27 -27.47 7.58
C PRO A 84 -48.35 -28.67 7.29
N SER A 85 -47.41 -28.94 8.19
CA SER A 85 -46.60 -30.17 8.20
C SER A 85 -47.41 -31.37 8.72
N GLY A 86 -46.95 -32.58 8.44
CA GLY A 86 -47.53 -33.82 8.96
C GLY A 86 -48.65 -34.36 8.08
N ILE A 87 -48.64 -34.02 6.79
CA ILE A 87 -49.55 -34.63 5.82
C ILE A 87 -48.87 -35.91 5.32
N PRO A 88 -49.41 -37.10 5.63
CA PRO A 88 -48.77 -38.35 5.26
C PRO A 88 -48.78 -38.55 3.75
N ASN A 89 -47.69 -39.10 3.21
CA ASN A 89 -47.63 -39.50 1.82
C ASN A 89 -48.71 -40.54 1.46
N LYS A 90 -49.54 -40.27 0.44
CA LYS A 90 -50.66 -41.16 0.07
C LYS A 90 -50.23 -42.49 -0.55
N ARG A 91 -49.00 -42.58 -1.05
CA ARG A 91 -48.40 -43.83 -1.54
C ARG A 91 -47.70 -44.62 -0.42
N ASN A 92 -47.76 -44.13 0.83
CA ASN A 92 -47.03 -44.63 1.98
C ASN A 92 -45.52 -44.76 1.72
N MET A 93 -44.95 -43.78 1.02
CA MET A 93 -43.49 -43.70 0.87
C MET A 93 -42.85 -43.46 2.23
N THR A 94 -41.72 -44.11 2.46
CA THR A 94 -40.98 -43.98 3.72
C THR A 94 -40.01 -42.81 3.65
N THR A 95 -39.57 -42.37 4.83
CA THR A 95 -38.54 -41.34 4.98
C THR A 95 -37.20 -41.80 4.39
N MET A 96 -36.97 -43.11 4.21
CA MET A 96 -35.81 -43.64 3.47
C MET A 96 -35.75 -43.06 2.06
N LEU A 97 -36.88 -42.99 1.34
CA LEU A 97 -36.89 -42.47 -0.03
C LEU A 97 -36.49 -40.99 -0.08
N ALA A 98 -36.96 -40.18 0.88
CA ALA A 98 -36.66 -38.76 0.96
C ALA A 98 -35.15 -38.50 1.13
N PHE A 99 -34.51 -39.15 2.10
CA PHE A 99 -33.06 -38.99 2.32
C PHE A 99 -32.20 -39.72 1.28
N PHE A 100 -32.68 -40.84 0.72
CA PHE A 100 -31.99 -41.49 -0.40
C PHE A 100 -32.04 -40.62 -1.67
N SER A 101 -33.11 -39.84 -1.88
CA SER A 101 -33.15 -38.83 -2.95
C SER A 101 -31.99 -37.82 -2.84
N GLN A 102 -31.59 -37.47 -1.62
CA GLN A 102 -30.44 -36.60 -1.37
C GLN A 102 -29.10 -37.30 -1.69
N VAL A 103 -28.96 -38.59 -1.37
CA VAL A 103 -27.80 -39.41 -1.80
C VAL A 103 -27.68 -39.39 -3.31
N VAL A 104 -28.79 -39.63 -4.03
CA VAL A 104 -28.82 -39.61 -5.49
C VAL A 104 -28.47 -38.23 -6.05
N ALA A 105 -28.98 -37.16 -5.45
CA ALA A 105 -28.64 -35.80 -5.86
C ALA A 105 -27.13 -35.54 -5.71
N TYR A 106 -26.53 -35.96 -4.60
CA TYR A 106 -25.11 -35.68 -4.30
C TYR A 106 -24.15 -36.59 -5.07
N GLU A 107 -24.62 -37.75 -5.50
CA GLU A 107 -23.92 -38.66 -6.40
C GLU A 107 -23.72 -38.05 -7.79
N ILE A 108 -24.77 -37.46 -8.38
CA ILE A 108 -24.73 -37.02 -9.79
C ILE A 108 -24.50 -35.51 -9.96
N MET A 109 -24.68 -34.70 -8.91
CA MET A 109 -24.53 -33.25 -9.01
C MET A 109 -24.03 -32.52 -7.76
N ALA A 110 -23.23 -31.49 -8.01
CA ALA A 110 -22.91 -30.42 -7.07
C ALA A 110 -22.84 -29.09 -7.83
N SER A 111 -23.93 -28.33 -7.78
CA SER A 111 -24.07 -27.02 -8.43
C SER A 111 -24.44 -25.92 -7.41
N THR A 112 -24.11 -26.14 -6.14
CA THR A 112 -24.45 -25.25 -5.02
C THR A 112 -23.24 -24.52 -4.44
N SER A 113 -22.03 -24.85 -4.90
CA SER A 113 -20.81 -24.14 -4.54
C SER A 113 -20.82 -22.73 -5.11
N VAL A 114 -20.03 -21.85 -4.49
CA VAL A 114 -19.93 -20.46 -4.92
C VAL A 114 -18.78 -20.34 -5.91
N GLY A 115 -19.05 -19.82 -7.10
CA GLY A 115 -18.03 -19.52 -8.10
C GLY A 115 -17.15 -18.32 -7.69
N CYS A 116 -15.97 -18.20 -8.30
CA CYS A 116 -15.12 -17.02 -8.17
C CYS A 116 -14.98 -16.31 -9.52
N PRO A 117 -15.21 -14.98 -9.61
CA PRO A 117 -15.45 -14.03 -8.52
C PRO A 117 -16.80 -14.23 -7.82
N LEU A 118 -16.87 -13.78 -6.55
CA LEU A 118 -18.04 -13.95 -5.70
C LEU A 118 -19.20 -13.07 -6.18
N GLU A 119 -20.02 -13.58 -7.09
CA GLU A 119 -21.21 -12.88 -7.57
C GLU A 119 -22.33 -12.95 -6.52
N ILE A 120 -22.43 -11.89 -5.73
CA ILE A 120 -23.66 -11.54 -5.02
C ILE A 120 -24.24 -10.39 -5.80
N GLU A 121 -25.48 -10.48 -6.28
CA GLU A 121 -26.18 -9.37 -6.92
C GLU A 121 -25.93 -8.07 -6.12
N LYS A 122 -25.17 -7.06 -6.60
CA LYS A 122 -25.01 -6.57 -7.98
C LYS A 122 -23.57 -6.57 -8.57
N ILE A 123 -23.62 -6.79 -9.90
CA ILE A 123 -22.82 -7.20 -11.11
C ILE A 123 -21.56 -6.35 -11.49
N PRO A 124 -20.48 -6.74 -12.30
CA PRO A 124 -20.41 -7.55 -13.56
C PRO A 124 -19.19 -8.48 -13.90
N VAL A 125 -19.41 -9.49 -14.79
CA VAL A 125 -18.39 -10.30 -15.54
C VAL A 125 -18.93 -10.72 -16.95
N PRO A 126 -18.09 -11.00 -17.98
CA PRO A 126 -18.50 -11.11 -19.39
C PRO A 126 -18.79 -12.54 -19.93
N ARG A 127 -19.15 -12.61 -21.22
CA ARG A 127 -19.73 -13.76 -21.96
C ARG A 127 -18.90 -15.07 -21.95
N CYS A 128 -19.61 -16.19 -21.69
CA CYS A 128 -19.14 -17.59 -21.74
C CYS A 128 -18.05 -17.94 -20.73
N ASP A 129 -18.29 -17.59 -19.47
CA ASP A 129 -17.34 -17.82 -18.39
C ASP A 129 -17.47 -19.25 -17.82
N PRO A 130 -16.38 -20.07 -17.85
CA PRO A 130 -16.40 -21.46 -17.42
C PRO A 130 -16.51 -21.62 -15.90
N VAL A 131 -16.51 -20.55 -15.11
CA VAL A 131 -16.47 -20.62 -13.64
C VAL A 131 -17.87 -20.64 -13.00
N PHE A 132 -18.90 -20.15 -13.69
CA PHE A 132 -20.25 -20.01 -13.11
C PHE A 132 -21.21 -21.19 -13.36
N ASP A 133 -20.95 -22.00 -14.40
CA ASP A 133 -21.81 -23.12 -14.82
C ASP A 133 -21.12 -24.49 -14.65
N ILE A 134 -20.42 -24.72 -13.53
CA ILE A 134 -19.65 -25.95 -13.26
C ILE A 134 -20.48 -26.96 -12.44
N ASN A 135 -20.52 -28.23 -12.87
CA ASN A 135 -20.84 -29.34 -11.98
C ASN A 135 -19.56 -29.84 -11.31
N GLU A 136 -19.43 -29.69 -9.98
CA GLU A 136 -18.24 -30.15 -9.25
C GLU A 136 -18.19 -31.67 -9.05
N ARG A 137 -19.24 -32.39 -9.49
CA ARG A 137 -19.34 -33.85 -9.47
C ARG A 137 -19.28 -34.45 -10.86
N THR A 138 -18.94 -35.73 -10.93
CA THR A 138 -19.17 -36.53 -12.12
C THR A 138 -20.68 -36.58 -12.39
N ALA A 139 -21.08 -36.50 -13.66
CA ALA A 139 -22.49 -36.69 -14.00
C ALA A 139 -22.91 -38.17 -13.89
N TRP A 140 -21.93 -39.07 -13.89
CA TRP A 140 -22.10 -40.51 -13.82
C TRP A 140 -22.62 -40.97 -12.46
N ILE A 141 -23.30 -42.11 -12.44
CA ILE A 141 -23.59 -42.84 -11.20
C ILE A 141 -22.41 -43.82 -11.00
N ASP A 142 -21.33 -43.33 -10.41
CA ASP A 142 -20.02 -44.00 -10.28
C ASP A 142 -19.54 -44.14 -8.83
N ALA A 143 -20.49 -44.02 -7.90
CA ALA A 143 -20.31 -43.97 -6.46
C ALA A 143 -19.32 -42.88 -6.00
N SER A 144 -19.27 -41.73 -6.70
CA SER A 144 -18.45 -40.58 -6.30
C SER A 144 -18.84 -40.03 -4.92
N PHE A 145 -20.08 -40.28 -4.48
CA PHE A 145 -20.53 -40.02 -3.11
C PHE A 145 -19.68 -40.73 -2.04
N ILE A 146 -19.13 -41.91 -2.36
CA ILE A 146 -18.25 -42.70 -1.48
C ILE A 146 -16.78 -42.54 -1.86
N TYR A 147 -16.47 -42.59 -3.16
CA TYR A 147 -15.09 -42.60 -3.67
C TYR A 147 -14.60 -41.26 -4.19
N SER A 148 -15.26 -40.14 -3.87
CA SER A 148 -14.88 -38.80 -4.30
C SER A 148 -14.69 -38.65 -5.82
N THR A 149 -14.29 -37.45 -6.25
CA THR A 149 -13.88 -37.17 -7.63
C THR A 149 -12.37 -36.95 -7.75
N GLN A 150 -11.66 -36.92 -6.63
CA GLN A 150 -10.23 -36.62 -6.55
C GLN A 150 -9.44 -37.83 -6.03
N GLU A 151 -8.51 -38.33 -6.84
CA GLU A 151 -7.65 -39.47 -6.45
C GLU A 151 -6.87 -39.23 -5.14
N PRO A 152 -6.30 -38.04 -4.85
CA PRO A 152 -5.66 -37.78 -3.56
C PRO A 152 -6.63 -37.94 -2.37
N TRP A 153 -7.90 -37.56 -2.53
CA TRP A 153 -8.92 -37.72 -1.49
C TRP A 153 -9.21 -39.21 -1.26
N VAL A 154 -9.38 -40.00 -2.32
CA VAL A 154 -9.54 -41.46 -2.21
C VAL A 154 -8.35 -42.11 -1.52
N ALA A 155 -7.13 -41.70 -1.86
CA ALA A 155 -5.93 -42.21 -1.24
C ALA A 155 -5.92 -42.00 0.28
N THR A 156 -6.44 -40.86 0.78
CA THR A 156 -6.58 -40.62 2.23
C THR A 156 -7.65 -41.50 2.89
N GLN A 157 -8.62 -42.00 2.12
CA GLN A 157 -9.67 -42.88 2.59
C GLN A 157 -9.29 -44.36 2.55
N ARG A 158 -8.21 -44.74 1.87
CA ARG A 158 -7.80 -46.14 1.71
C ARG A 158 -6.88 -46.60 2.82
N SER A 159 -7.04 -47.85 3.25
CA SER A 159 -6.11 -48.49 4.18
C SER A 159 -4.86 -49.04 3.47
N PHE A 160 -4.95 -49.25 2.15
CA PHE A 160 -3.99 -49.96 1.32
C PHE A 160 -3.66 -51.38 1.84
N LYS A 161 -4.63 -52.01 2.50
CA LYS A 161 -4.57 -53.39 2.96
C LYS A 161 -5.88 -54.11 2.61
N ASN A 162 -5.76 -55.28 1.97
CA ASN A 162 -6.87 -56.17 1.59
C ASN A 162 -8.00 -55.47 0.80
N GLY A 163 -7.67 -54.39 0.09
CA GLY A 163 -8.61 -53.60 -0.70
C GLY A 163 -9.63 -52.82 0.13
N ARG A 164 -9.38 -52.57 1.43
CA ARG A 164 -10.33 -51.91 2.33
C ARG A 164 -10.17 -50.39 2.39
N LEU A 165 -11.28 -49.69 2.65
CA LEU A 165 -11.27 -48.33 3.16
C LEU A 165 -10.75 -48.29 4.61
N LEU A 166 -10.04 -47.22 4.94
CA LEU A 166 -9.44 -46.96 6.23
C LEU A 166 -10.53 -46.75 7.28
N GLU A 167 -10.46 -47.51 8.38
CA GLU A 167 -11.33 -47.33 9.54
C GLU A 167 -10.71 -46.33 10.52
N GLY A 168 -11.59 -45.56 11.16
CA GLY A 168 -11.23 -44.61 12.20
C GLY A 168 -11.02 -45.29 13.57
N PRO A 169 -10.94 -44.49 14.64
CA PRO A 169 -10.82 -45.01 16.00
C PRO A 169 -12.04 -45.85 16.44
N MET A 170 -13.20 -45.62 15.81
CA MET A 170 -14.42 -46.38 16.04
C MET A 170 -14.54 -47.49 14.98
N PRO A 171 -14.60 -48.78 15.36
CA PRO A 171 -14.71 -49.88 14.40
C PRO A 171 -15.93 -49.74 13.49
N GLY A 172 -15.75 -49.96 12.19
CA GLY A 172 -16.83 -49.84 11.19
C GLY A 172 -17.26 -48.41 10.86
N TYR A 173 -16.48 -47.40 11.26
CA TYR A 173 -16.66 -45.99 10.88
C TYR A 173 -15.41 -45.45 10.17
N PRO A 174 -15.56 -44.48 9.24
CA PRO A 174 -14.44 -43.80 8.62
C PRO A 174 -13.66 -42.94 9.64
N PRO A 175 -12.41 -42.55 9.33
CA PRO A 175 -11.66 -41.62 10.15
C PRO A 175 -12.29 -40.22 10.14
N PHE A 176 -11.97 -39.47 11.19
CA PHE A 176 -12.23 -38.04 11.30
C PHE A 176 -11.27 -37.21 10.42
N ASN A 177 -11.65 -35.99 10.06
CA ASN A 177 -10.93 -35.12 9.12
C ASN A 177 -9.60 -34.50 9.62
N ASN A 178 -8.76 -35.28 10.29
CA ASN A 178 -7.40 -34.88 10.68
C ASN A 178 -6.47 -34.55 9.49
N PRO A 179 -6.59 -35.18 8.30
CA PRO A 179 -5.82 -34.80 7.12
C PRO A 179 -6.21 -33.44 6.52
N HIS A 180 -7.25 -32.79 7.04
CA HIS A 180 -7.77 -31.49 6.57
C HIS A 180 -8.13 -31.49 5.08
N ILE A 181 -8.80 -32.54 4.61
CA ILE A 181 -9.42 -32.54 3.28
C ILE A 181 -10.54 -31.47 3.23
N PRO A 182 -10.82 -30.89 2.05
CA PRO A 182 -11.74 -29.76 1.89
C PRO A 182 -13.22 -30.19 1.99
N LEU A 183 -13.64 -30.60 3.18
CA LEU A 183 -15.05 -30.86 3.49
C LEU A 183 -15.82 -29.56 3.69
N ASN A 184 -17.09 -29.55 3.30
CA ASN A 184 -17.99 -28.45 3.61
C ASN A 184 -18.19 -28.41 5.13
N ASN A 185 -18.07 -27.23 5.72
CA ASN A 185 -18.12 -27.06 7.16
C ASN A 185 -18.81 -25.74 7.54
N PRO A 186 -20.06 -25.52 7.12
CA PRO A 186 -20.82 -24.35 7.57
C PRO A 186 -21.06 -24.44 9.08
N PRO A 187 -21.26 -23.28 9.74
CA PRO A 187 -21.50 -23.24 11.18
C PRO A 187 -22.81 -23.94 11.53
N PRO A 188 -22.82 -24.92 12.46
CA PRO A 188 -24.05 -25.55 12.92
C PRO A 188 -25.01 -24.48 13.46
N PRO A 189 -26.28 -24.44 13.00
CA PRO A 189 -27.16 -23.32 13.32
C PRO A 189 -27.49 -23.12 14.80
N GLN A 190 -27.41 -24.19 15.61
CA GLN A 190 -27.66 -24.15 17.06
C GLN A 190 -26.57 -23.36 17.80
N ILE A 191 -25.32 -23.44 17.32
CA ILE A 191 -24.14 -22.83 17.96
C ILE A 191 -23.76 -21.51 17.25
N HIS A 192 -24.00 -21.44 15.95
CA HIS A 192 -23.67 -20.33 15.05
C HIS A 192 -22.22 -19.84 15.18
N ARG A 193 -21.28 -20.80 15.21
CA ARG A 193 -19.84 -20.55 15.27
C ARG A 193 -19.12 -21.48 14.30
N LEU A 194 -18.04 -20.98 13.69
CA LEU A 194 -17.12 -21.82 12.92
C LEU A 194 -16.45 -22.85 13.85
N MET A 195 -16.65 -24.13 13.54
CA MET A 195 -16.14 -25.26 14.32
C MET A 195 -15.03 -25.98 13.53
N SER A 196 -14.16 -26.73 14.22
CA SER A 196 -13.08 -27.45 13.54
C SER A 196 -13.62 -28.48 12.55
N PRO A 197 -13.14 -28.52 11.29
CA PRO A 197 -13.55 -29.56 10.34
C PRO A 197 -13.14 -30.96 10.80
N ASP A 198 -12.16 -31.08 11.70
CA ASP A 198 -11.69 -32.36 12.28
C ASP A 198 -12.81 -33.19 12.89
N ARG A 199 -13.92 -32.58 13.31
CA ARG A 199 -15.06 -33.32 13.88
C ARG A 199 -15.81 -34.17 12.85
N LEU A 200 -15.69 -33.84 11.57
CA LEU A 200 -16.47 -34.44 10.49
C LEU A 200 -15.86 -35.77 10.04
N PHE A 201 -16.71 -36.72 9.65
CA PHE A 201 -16.25 -37.97 9.05
C PHE A 201 -15.78 -37.75 7.62
N ILE A 202 -14.69 -38.42 7.25
CA ILE A 202 -14.17 -38.41 5.88
C ILE A 202 -14.93 -39.42 5.02
N LEU A 203 -15.71 -38.93 4.06
CA LEU A 203 -16.37 -39.71 3.01
C LEU A 203 -16.13 -39.05 1.64
N GLY A 204 -16.65 -39.63 0.55
CA GLY A 204 -16.39 -39.20 -0.82
C GLY A 204 -16.93 -37.81 -1.18
N ASP A 205 -18.13 -37.47 -0.70
CA ASP A 205 -18.75 -36.16 -0.91
C ASP A 205 -18.50 -35.20 0.27
N SER A 206 -18.30 -33.91 -0.01
CA SER A 206 -18.02 -32.89 1.01
C SER A 206 -19.21 -32.58 1.91
N ARG A 207 -20.43 -32.96 1.51
CA ARG A 207 -21.72 -32.65 2.15
C ARG A 207 -22.32 -33.83 2.92
N VAL A 208 -21.68 -35.00 2.95
CA VAL A 208 -22.26 -36.20 3.59
C VAL A 208 -22.61 -35.98 5.08
N ASN A 209 -21.90 -35.07 5.76
CA ASN A 209 -22.12 -34.74 7.17
C ASN A 209 -23.25 -33.72 7.41
N GLU A 210 -24.03 -33.35 6.40
CA GLU A 210 -25.08 -32.32 6.49
C GLU A 210 -26.20 -32.69 7.47
N ASN A 211 -26.66 -33.94 7.44
CA ASN A 211 -27.74 -34.42 8.31
C ASN A 211 -27.56 -35.92 8.64
N PRO A 212 -28.15 -36.41 9.75
CA PRO A 212 -27.91 -37.78 10.22
C PRO A 212 -28.47 -38.87 9.28
N GLY A 213 -29.55 -38.60 8.54
CA GLY A 213 -30.08 -39.54 7.55
C GLY A 213 -29.11 -39.78 6.40
N LEU A 214 -28.59 -38.69 5.82
CA LEU A 214 -27.58 -38.72 4.75
C LEU A 214 -26.29 -39.40 5.20
N LEU A 215 -25.78 -39.04 6.39
CA LEU A 215 -24.57 -39.64 6.96
C LEU A 215 -24.75 -41.15 7.18
N SER A 216 -25.92 -41.59 7.63
CA SER A 216 -26.22 -43.01 7.86
C SER A 216 -26.13 -43.84 6.56
N PHE A 217 -26.62 -43.33 5.44
CA PHE A 217 -26.44 -43.98 4.13
C PHE A 217 -24.98 -44.04 3.70
N GLY A 218 -24.22 -42.95 3.88
CA GLY A 218 -22.79 -42.93 3.61
C GLY A 218 -22.01 -43.97 4.41
N LEU A 219 -22.34 -44.15 5.68
CA LEU A 219 -21.72 -45.15 6.56
C LEU A 219 -22.07 -46.59 6.16
N ILE A 220 -23.32 -46.86 5.79
CA ILE A 220 -23.74 -48.18 5.30
C ILE A 220 -23.01 -48.55 4.01
N LEU A 221 -22.94 -47.64 3.03
CA LEU A 221 -22.23 -47.90 1.78
C LEU A 221 -20.71 -48.04 2.00
N TYR A 222 -20.13 -47.25 2.91
CA TYR A 222 -18.74 -47.39 3.33
C TYR A 222 -18.46 -48.80 3.92
N ARG A 223 -19.31 -49.26 4.85
CA ARG A 223 -19.21 -50.61 5.43
C ARG A 223 -19.38 -51.68 4.36
N TRP A 224 -20.30 -51.44 3.42
CA TRP A 224 -20.59 -52.38 2.36
C TRP A 224 -19.37 -52.64 1.48
N HIS A 225 -18.64 -51.59 1.10
CA HIS A 225 -17.39 -51.75 0.37
C HIS A 225 -16.39 -52.65 1.11
N ASN A 226 -16.18 -52.43 2.41
CA ASN A 226 -15.25 -53.22 3.20
C ASN A 226 -15.65 -54.71 3.29
N ILE A 227 -16.95 -54.99 3.43
CA ILE A 227 -17.46 -56.37 3.43
C ILE A 227 -17.29 -57.02 2.04
N GLN A 228 -17.49 -56.26 0.96
CA GLN A 228 -17.21 -56.76 -0.40
C GLN A 228 -15.73 -57.03 -0.62
N ALA A 229 -14.85 -56.13 -0.17
CA ALA A 229 -13.41 -56.35 -0.23
C ALA A 229 -13.03 -57.65 0.49
N ASP A 230 -13.59 -57.92 1.69
CA ASP A 230 -13.34 -59.17 2.41
C ASP A 230 -13.86 -60.41 1.66
N ARG A 231 -15.08 -60.36 1.12
CA ARG A 231 -15.68 -61.48 0.37
C ARG A 231 -14.88 -61.79 -0.90
N ILE A 232 -14.43 -60.75 -1.61
CA ILE A 232 -13.60 -60.87 -2.81
C ILE A 232 -12.22 -61.42 -2.44
N GLN A 233 -11.57 -60.87 -1.41
CA GLN A 233 -10.26 -61.35 -0.94
C GLN A 233 -10.31 -62.81 -0.46
N ALA A 234 -11.42 -63.22 0.19
CA ALA A 234 -11.61 -64.61 0.62
C ALA A 234 -11.75 -65.58 -0.57
N THR A 235 -12.37 -65.13 -1.66
CA THR A 235 -12.53 -65.92 -2.90
C THR A 235 -11.25 -65.91 -3.74
N HIS A 236 -10.53 -64.79 -3.74
CA HIS A 236 -9.33 -64.52 -4.52
C HIS A 236 -8.15 -64.14 -3.60
N SER A 237 -7.63 -65.12 -2.87
CA SER A 237 -6.54 -64.89 -1.89
C SER A 237 -5.21 -64.43 -2.51
N ASP A 238 -5.03 -64.60 -3.81
CA ASP A 238 -3.85 -64.21 -4.58
C ASP A 238 -3.90 -62.77 -5.12
N TRP A 239 -5.06 -62.10 -5.03
CA TRP A 239 -5.23 -60.73 -5.54
C TRP A 239 -4.55 -59.71 -4.63
N THR A 240 -4.00 -58.67 -5.26
CA THR A 240 -3.40 -57.51 -4.60
C THR A 240 -4.45 -56.57 -4.00
N ASP A 241 -4.03 -55.69 -3.09
CA ASP A 241 -4.90 -54.65 -2.51
C ASP A 241 -5.65 -53.84 -3.58
N GLU A 242 -4.95 -53.44 -4.64
CA GLU A 242 -5.54 -52.65 -5.72
C GLU A 242 -6.59 -53.44 -6.50
N GLU A 243 -6.31 -54.70 -6.82
CA GLU A 243 -7.25 -55.57 -7.54
C GLU A 243 -8.52 -55.80 -6.72
N VAL A 244 -8.39 -56.06 -5.41
CA VAL A 244 -9.54 -56.22 -4.50
C VAL A 244 -10.31 -54.92 -4.34
N PHE A 245 -9.61 -53.79 -4.15
CA PHE A 245 -10.25 -52.47 -4.01
C PHE A 245 -11.07 -52.11 -5.24
N GLN A 246 -10.50 -52.25 -6.45
CA GLN A 246 -11.20 -51.94 -7.69
C GLN A 246 -12.35 -52.91 -7.96
N ALA A 247 -12.21 -54.19 -7.60
CA ALA A 247 -13.28 -55.17 -7.72
C ALA A 247 -14.45 -54.90 -6.75
N ALA A 248 -14.16 -54.52 -5.49
CA ALA A 248 -15.17 -54.11 -4.53
C ALA A 248 -15.85 -52.80 -4.94
N ARG A 249 -15.08 -51.83 -5.44
CA ARG A 249 -15.57 -50.55 -5.97
C ARG A 249 -16.50 -50.75 -7.17
N ARG A 250 -16.08 -51.48 -8.21
CA ARG A 250 -16.92 -51.72 -9.40
C ARG A 250 -18.24 -52.42 -9.04
N PHE A 251 -18.20 -53.36 -8.09
CA PHE A 251 -19.40 -54.08 -7.65
C PHE A 251 -20.36 -53.16 -6.90
N LEU A 252 -19.85 -52.32 -6.00
CA LEU A 252 -20.67 -51.31 -5.31
C LEU A 252 -21.30 -50.33 -6.31
N ILE A 253 -20.53 -49.85 -7.29
CA ILE A 253 -21.03 -48.95 -8.35
C ILE A 253 -22.20 -49.61 -9.09
N ALA A 254 -22.05 -50.85 -9.53
CA ALA A 254 -23.09 -51.57 -10.27
C ALA A 254 -24.38 -51.75 -9.45
N VAL A 255 -24.25 -52.10 -8.17
CA VAL A 255 -25.40 -52.23 -7.26
C VAL A 255 -26.07 -50.87 -7.02
N LEU A 256 -25.29 -49.79 -6.88
CA LEU A 256 -25.82 -48.45 -6.70
C LEU A 256 -26.56 -47.96 -7.95
N GLN A 257 -25.98 -48.17 -9.15
CA GLN A 257 -26.61 -47.92 -10.45
C GLN A 257 -27.97 -48.63 -10.56
N LYS A 258 -28.00 -49.92 -10.19
CA LYS A 258 -29.23 -50.72 -10.16
C LYS A 258 -30.27 -50.13 -9.21
N ILE A 259 -29.91 -49.90 -7.95
CA ILE A 259 -30.86 -49.40 -6.93
C ILE A 259 -31.42 -48.04 -7.35
N ILE A 260 -30.58 -47.13 -7.83
CA ILE A 260 -31.00 -45.79 -8.23
C ILE A 260 -31.99 -45.84 -9.41
N LEU A 261 -31.67 -46.60 -10.45
CA LEU A 261 -32.47 -46.58 -11.68
C LEU A 261 -33.70 -47.49 -11.62
N TYR A 262 -33.59 -48.67 -11.02
CA TYR A 262 -34.63 -49.71 -11.10
C TYR A 262 -35.49 -49.81 -9.83
N ASP A 263 -35.01 -49.38 -8.67
CA ASP A 263 -35.78 -49.42 -7.42
C ASP A 263 -36.27 -48.01 -7.03
N PHE A 264 -35.34 -47.06 -6.90
CA PHE A 264 -35.60 -45.70 -6.43
C PHE A 264 -36.38 -44.84 -7.44
N LEU A 265 -35.93 -44.78 -8.70
CA LEU A 265 -36.53 -43.89 -9.69
C LEU A 265 -38.02 -44.20 -9.96
N PRO A 266 -38.44 -45.48 -10.13
CA PRO A 266 -39.86 -45.81 -10.23
C PRO A 266 -40.64 -45.47 -8.97
N ALA A 267 -40.04 -45.67 -7.78
CA ALA A 267 -40.68 -45.29 -6.51
C ALA A 267 -40.92 -43.78 -6.42
N LEU A 268 -39.97 -42.96 -6.87
CA LEU A 268 -40.11 -41.50 -6.90
C LEU A 268 -41.18 -41.03 -7.91
N LEU A 269 -41.12 -41.51 -9.15
CA LEU A 269 -41.95 -41.02 -10.27
C LEU A 269 -43.43 -41.43 -10.21
N GLY A 270 -43.75 -42.51 -9.48
CA GLY A 270 -45.13 -42.94 -9.26
C GLY A 270 -45.70 -43.93 -10.26
N GLU A 271 -46.93 -44.37 -9.98
CA GLU A 271 -47.58 -45.45 -10.71
C GLU A 271 -47.94 -45.00 -12.14
N GLY A 272 -47.42 -45.71 -13.14
CA GLY A 272 -47.66 -45.41 -14.57
C GLY A 272 -46.42 -44.96 -15.34
N VAL A 273 -45.31 -44.63 -14.66
CA VAL A 273 -44.04 -44.30 -15.32
C VAL A 273 -43.11 -45.51 -15.32
N THR A 274 -42.97 -46.17 -16.46
CA THR A 274 -42.06 -47.32 -16.61
C THR A 274 -40.71 -46.89 -17.22
N ILE A 275 -39.63 -47.47 -16.69
CA ILE A 275 -38.29 -47.34 -17.25
C ILE A 275 -38.14 -48.37 -18.39
N PRO A 276 -37.76 -47.94 -19.61
CA PRO A 276 -37.58 -48.87 -20.73
C PRO A 276 -36.42 -49.83 -20.43
N PRO A 277 -36.46 -51.09 -20.91
CA PRO A 277 -35.34 -52.02 -20.73
C PRO A 277 -34.07 -51.48 -21.40
N TYR A 278 -32.91 -51.78 -20.82
CA TYR A 278 -31.63 -51.41 -21.43
C TYR A 278 -31.41 -52.17 -22.74
N ASN A 279 -30.88 -51.48 -23.75
CA ASN A 279 -30.64 -52.03 -25.09
C ASN A 279 -29.14 -52.11 -25.40
N LYS A 280 -28.46 -50.95 -25.39
CA LYS A 280 -27.03 -50.83 -25.67
C LYS A 280 -26.49 -49.48 -25.24
N TYR A 281 -25.17 -49.40 -25.13
CA TYR A 281 -24.43 -48.14 -24.98
C TYR A 281 -24.57 -47.24 -26.22
N MET A 282 -24.84 -45.96 -26.00
CA MET A 282 -25.06 -44.92 -27.00
C MET A 282 -24.03 -43.79 -26.86
N PRO A 283 -22.88 -43.86 -27.56
CA PRO A 283 -21.79 -42.88 -27.41
C PRO A 283 -22.10 -41.46 -27.89
N HIS A 284 -23.21 -41.26 -28.61
CA HIS A 284 -23.61 -39.97 -29.16
C HIS A 284 -24.60 -39.21 -28.25
N VAL A 285 -25.11 -39.85 -27.20
CA VAL A 285 -26.03 -39.23 -26.24
C VAL A 285 -25.19 -38.44 -25.21
N PRO A 286 -25.49 -37.15 -24.99
CA PRO A 286 -24.74 -36.34 -24.02
C PRO A 286 -25.16 -36.69 -22.57
N PRO A 287 -24.20 -37.06 -21.69
CA PRO A 287 -24.47 -37.46 -20.31
C PRO A 287 -24.67 -36.28 -19.36
N GLY A 288 -24.30 -35.05 -19.76
CA GLY A 288 -24.28 -33.90 -18.87
C GLY A 288 -25.60 -33.69 -18.13
N ILE A 289 -25.51 -33.38 -16.83
CA ILE A 289 -26.67 -33.02 -16.01
C ILE A 289 -27.28 -31.75 -16.54
N SER A 290 -28.58 -31.76 -16.78
CA SER A 290 -29.25 -30.62 -17.37
C SER A 290 -29.55 -29.53 -16.33
N HIS A 291 -29.53 -28.26 -16.74
CA HIS A 291 -29.89 -27.14 -15.86
C HIS A 291 -31.32 -27.31 -15.33
N SER A 292 -32.27 -27.75 -16.17
CA SER A 292 -33.65 -27.94 -15.74
C SER A 292 -33.80 -29.08 -14.71
N PHE A 293 -32.96 -30.11 -14.81
CA PHE A 293 -32.89 -31.18 -13.82
C PHE A 293 -32.33 -30.67 -12.49
N SER A 294 -31.16 -30.03 -12.50
CA SER A 294 -30.45 -29.60 -11.28
C SER A 294 -31.13 -28.44 -10.54
N ALA A 295 -31.53 -27.41 -11.28
CA ALA A 295 -32.04 -26.17 -10.70
C ALA A 295 -33.56 -26.18 -10.47
N ALA A 296 -34.32 -27.10 -11.08
CA ALA A 296 -35.77 -27.18 -10.91
C ALA A 296 -36.29 -28.59 -10.56
N ALA A 297 -36.21 -29.56 -11.47
CA ALA A 297 -36.98 -30.80 -11.34
C ALA A 297 -36.53 -31.69 -10.17
N PHE A 298 -35.22 -31.91 -10.00
CA PHE A 298 -34.69 -32.75 -8.91
C PHE A 298 -34.60 -32.01 -7.56
N ARG A 299 -35.32 -30.89 -7.42
CA ARG A 299 -35.62 -30.23 -6.14
C ARG A 299 -36.97 -30.65 -5.57
N PHE A 300 -37.80 -31.33 -6.37
CA PHE A 300 -39.07 -31.92 -5.92
C PHE A 300 -38.96 -32.76 -4.63
N PRO A 301 -37.90 -33.58 -4.41
CA PRO A 301 -37.78 -34.36 -3.18
C PRO A 301 -37.77 -33.54 -1.88
N HIS A 302 -37.56 -32.22 -1.93
CA HIS A 302 -37.71 -31.37 -0.74
C HIS A 302 -39.14 -31.34 -0.16
N SER A 303 -40.18 -31.62 -0.97
CA SER A 303 -41.57 -31.66 -0.50
C SER A 303 -41.85 -32.89 0.37
N ILE A 304 -41.18 -34.01 0.12
CA ILE A 304 -41.39 -35.27 0.86
C ILE A 304 -40.54 -35.40 2.13
N VAL A 305 -39.69 -34.42 2.44
CA VAL A 305 -38.83 -34.43 3.64
C VAL A 305 -39.65 -34.10 4.89
N PRO A 306 -39.65 -34.98 5.93
CA PRO A 306 -40.37 -34.70 7.17
C PRO A 306 -39.66 -33.67 8.04
N PRO A 307 -40.37 -33.00 8.98
CA PRO A 307 -39.75 -31.98 9.84
C PRO A 307 -38.85 -32.58 10.94
N ALA A 308 -39.04 -33.86 11.30
CA ALA A 308 -38.21 -34.58 12.24
C ALA A 308 -38.11 -36.07 11.91
N MET A 309 -37.09 -36.74 12.44
CA MET A 309 -36.82 -38.16 12.26
C MET A 309 -37.19 -38.95 13.51
N LEU A 310 -37.95 -40.02 13.35
CA LEU A 310 -38.18 -41.01 14.41
C LEU A 310 -36.97 -41.92 14.54
N LEU A 311 -36.65 -42.34 15.77
CA LEU A 311 -35.59 -43.29 16.05
C LEU A 311 -36.20 -44.56 16.63
N ARG A 312 -35.86 -45.71 16.06
CA ARG A 312 -36.43 -47.01 16.46
C ARG A 312 -35.36 -47.87 17.10
N LYS A 313 -35.60 -48.33 18.33
CA LYS A 313 -34.61 -49.10 19.09
C LYS A 313 -34.34 -50.46 18.46
N ARG A 314 -33.17 -51.00 18.79
CA ARG A 314 -32.78 -52.39 18.45
C ARG A 314 -33.45 -53.36 19.41
N GLY A 315 -34.46 -54.09 18.93
CA GLY A 315 -35.13 -55.15 19.70
C GLY A 315 -36.33 -55.74 18.95
N HIS A 316 -36.74 -56.96 19.30
CA HIS A 316 -37.93 -57.60 18.70
C HIS A 316 -39.24 -56.87 19.03
N GLU A 317 -39.24 -56.07 20.11
CA GLU A 317 -40.32 -55.17 20.44
C GLU A 317 -40.16 -53.90 19.57
N CYS A 318 -41.14 -53.59 18.73
CA CYS A 318 -41.18 -52.45 17.82
C CYS A 318 -41.24 -51.10 18.58
N GLU A 319 -40.23 -50.80 19.39
CA GLU A 319 -40.19 -49.66 20.31
C GLU A 319 -39.49 -48.46 19.64
N PHE A 320 -40.19 -47.33 19.60
CA PHE A 320 -39.62 -46.04 19.20
C PHE A 320 -39.13 -45.27 20.42
N ARG A 321 -38.09 -44.46 20.26
CA ARG A 321 -37.62 -43.59 21.34
C ARG A 321 -38.65 -42.48 21.59
N ASN A 322 -39.07 -42.36 22.84
CA ASN A 322 -39.98 -41.30 23.28
C ASN A 322 -39.23 -40.03 23.76
N GLU A 323 -37.92 -40.14 24.00
CA GLU A 323 -37.06 -39.05 24.43
C GLU A 323 -35.76 -39.05 23.62
N VAL A 324 -35.66 -38.09 22.69
CA VAL A 324 -34.50 -37.76 21.86
C VAL A 324 -34.23 -36.28 22.10
N GLY A 325 -33.20 -35.96 22.89
CA GLY A 325 -32.99 -34.59 23.37
C GLY A 325 -34.16 -34.00 24.19
N GLY A 326 -35.00 -34.86 24.81
CA GLY A 326 -36.20 -34.45 25.55
C GLY A 326 -37.49 -34.36 24.73
N TYR A 327 -37.46 -34.75 23.45
CA TYR A 327 -38.60 -34.70 22.52
C TYR A 327 -38.88 -36.08 21.87
N PRO A 328 -40.07 -36.34 21.32
CA PRO A 328 -40.42 -37.66 20.77
C PRO A 328 -39.78 -37.99 19.41
N ALA A 329 -39.09 -37.02 18.77
CA ALA A 329 -38.41 -37.21 17.50
C ALA A 329 -37.24 -36.23 17.36
N LEU A 330 -36.25 -36.55 16.51
CA LEU A 330 -35.09 -35.72 16.23
C LEU A 330 -35.42 -34.62 15.21
N ARG A 331 -35.47 -33.36 15.64
CA ARG A 331 -35.79 -32.22 14.77
C ARG A 331 -34.66 -31.90 13.78
N LEU A 332 -34.99 -31.67 12.50
CA LEU A 332 -33.98 -31.38 11.47
C LEU A 332 -33.35 -30.00 11.61
N CYS A 333 -34.14 -28.94 11.85
CA CYS A 333 -33.65 -27.56 11.93
C CYS A 333 -32.57 -27.34 13.01
N GLN A 334 -32.51 -28.19 14.03
CA GLN A 334 -31.52 -28.13 15.10
C GLN A 334 -30.24 -28.92 14.80
N ASN A 335 -30.33 -29.93 13.93
CA ASN A 335 -29.27 -30.94 13.77
C ASN A 335 -28.55 -30.87 12.42
N TRP A 336 -28.77 -29.83 11.63
CA TRP A 336 -27.95 -29.53 10.44
C TRP A 336 -26.47 -29.36 10.81
N TRP A 337 -25.59 -30.09 10.13
CA TRP A 337 -24.13 -30.11 10.32
C TRP A 337 -23.68 -30.55 11.73
N ASN A 338 -24.54 -31.30 12.42
CA ASN A 338 -24.25 -31.96 13.69
C ASN A 338 -24.44 -33.49 13.61
N ALA A 339 -24.47 -34.05 12.40
CA ALA A 339 -24.79 -35.45 12.13
C ALA A 339 -23.83 -36.43 12.81
N GLN A 340 -22.55 -36.07 12.91
CA GLN A 340 -21.50 -36.92 13.49
C GLN A 340 -21.76 -37.26 14.96
N ASP A 341 -22.31 -36.32 15.73
CA ASP A 341 -22.55 -36.52 17.16
C ASP A 341 -23.85 -37.32 17.36
N ILE A 342 -24.88 -37.05 16.55
CA ILE A 342 -26.15 -37.80 16.55
C ILE A 342 -25.93 -39.27 16.21
N VAL A 343 -25.18 -39.59 15.16
CA VAL A 343 -24.94 -40.97 14.76
C VAL A 343 -24.14 -41.73 15.83
N ARG A 344 -23.26 -41.04 16.57
CA ARG A 344 -22.52 -41.63 17.69
C ARG A 344 -23.39 -41.88 18.91
N GLU A 345 -24.37 -41.01 19.16
CA GLU A 345 -25.28 -41.12 20.30
C GLU A 345 -26.35 -42.21 20.09
N TYR A 346 -26.98 -42.24 18.91
CA TYR A 346 -28.15 -43.07 18.63
C TYR A 346 -27.88 -44.29 17.73
N SER A 347 -26.67 -44.44 17.19
CA SER A 347 -26.27 -45.47 16.21
C SER A 347 -26.94 -45.36 14.84
N VAL A 348 -26.26 -45.87 13.81
CA VAL A 348 -26.77 -45.93 12.43
C VAL A 348 -28.04 -46.79 12.34
N ASP A 349 -28.06 -47.90 13.07
CA ASP A 349 -29.12 -48.90 13.03
C ASP A 349 -30.47 -48.29 13.44
N GLU A 350 -30.52 -47.53 14.54
CA GLU A 350 -31.78 -46.95 15.03
C GLU A 350 -32.34 -45.86 14.09
N ILE A 351 -31.45 -45.10 13.45
CA ILE A 351 -31.80 -44.07 12.46
C ILE A 351 -32.40 -44.75 11.23
N ILE A 352 -31.77 -45.81 10.72
CA ILE A 352 -32.22 -46.55 9.53
C ILE A 352 -33.55 -47.25 9.78
N LEU A 353 -33.71 -47.89 10.94
CA LEU A 353 -34.96 -48.52 11.34
C LEU A 353 -36.09 -47.49 11.51
N GLY A 354 -35.77 -46.32 12.05
CA GLY A 354 -36.70 -45.21 12.14
C GLY A 354 -37.17 -44.71 10.78
N MET A 355 -36.23 -44.42 9.87
CA MET A 355 -36.54 -43.98 8.51
C MET A 355 -37.33 -45.01 7.70
N ALA A 356 -37.08 -46.30 7.89
CA ALA A 356 -37.79 -47.38 7.20
C ALA A 356 -39.24 -47.53 7.68
N SER A 357 -39.53 -47.24 8.94
CA SER A 357 -40.91 -47.28 9.49
C SER A 357 -41.67 -45.96 9.32
N GLN A 358 -40.96 -44.83 9.26
CA GLN A 358 -41.57 -43.50 9.20
C GLN A 358 -42.05 -43.17 7.79
N ILE A 359 -43.30 -42.73 7.67
CA ILE A 359 -43.89 -42.24 6.42
C ILE A 359 -43.39 -40.82 6.13
N ALA A 360 -43.04 -40.57 4.87
CA ALA A 360 -42.63 -39.27 4.35
C ALA A 360 -43.79 -38.26 4.30
N GLU A 361 -43.48 -37.00 4.01
CA GLU A 361 -44.51 -35.98 3.75
C GLU A 361 -45.18 -36.19 2.38
N ALA A 362 -46.29 -35.50 2.15
CA ALA A 362 -47.07 -35.60 0.93
C ALA A 362 -46.30 -35.13 -0.31
N ASP A 363 -46.66 -35.70 -1.48
CA ASP A 363 -46.18 -35.28 -2.80
C ASP A 363 -46.95 -34.03 -3.28
N ASP A 364 -46.84 -32.91 -2.55
CA ASP A 364 -47.57 -31.69 -2.87
C ASP A 364 -46.65 -30.46 -3.03
N ASN A 365 -47.24 -29.27 -3.10
CA ASN A 365 -46.50 -28.02 -3.19
C ASN A 365 -46.02 -27.52 -1.81
N VAL A 366 -46.39 -28.18 -0.70
CA VAL A 366 -46.01 -27.73 0.65
C VAL A 366 -44.59 -28.21 0.96
N VAL A 367 -43.80 -27.31 1.56
CA VAL A 367 -42.47 -27.62 2.07
C VAL A 367 -42.40 -27.28 3.54
N VAL A 368 -41.92 -28.23 4.35
CA VAL A 368 -41.83 -28.09 5.81
C VAL A 368 -40.97 -26.90 6.22
N GLU A 369 -41.27 -26.31 7.37
CA GLU A 369 -40.57 -25.11 7.86
C GLU A 369 -39.07 -25.33 8.10
N ASP A 370 -38.64 -26.56 8.42
CA ASP A 370 -37.22 -26.92 8.59
C ASP A 370 -36.37 -26.67 7.35
N LEU A 371 -36.98 -26.73 6.16
CA LEU A 371 -36.33 -26.44 4.88
C LEU A 371 -36.69 -25.03 4.37
N ARG A 372 -37.97 -24.63 4.50
CA ARG A 372 -38.48 -23.37 3.96
C ARG A 372 -38.08 -22.14 4.78
N ASP A 373 -37.96 -22.26 6.10
CA ASP A 373 -37.65 -21.13 6.99
C ASP A 373 -36.37 -21.33 7.81
N TYR A 374 -35.98 -22.60 8.06
CA TYR A 374 -34.92 -22.93 9.02
C TYR A 374 -33.77 -23.80 8.46
N ILE A 375 -33.57 -23.87 7.14
CA ILE A 375 -32.38 -24.52 6.58
C ILE A 375 -31.13 -23.75 7.04
N PHE A 376 -30.02 -24.43 7.24
CA PHE A 376 -28.76 -23.80 7.63
C PHE A 376 -28.32 -22.72 6.63
N GLY A 377 -27.80 -21.61 7.15
CA GLY A 377 -27.17 -20.56 6.36
C GLY A 377 -25.63 -20.51 6.51
N PRO A 378 -24.94 -19.78 5.63
CA PRO A 378 -23.54 -19.40 5.80
C PRO A 378 -23.34 -18.51 7.04
N MET A 379 -22.09 -18.25 7.43
CA MET A 379 -21.79 -17.50 8.66
C MET A 379 -22.54 -16.16 8.81
N HIS A 380 -22.86 -15.45 7.72
CA HIS A 380 -23.58 -14.16 7.74
C HIS A 380 -25.00 -14.25 8.35
N PHE A 381 -25.68 -15.39 8.21
CA PHE A 381 -27.04 -15.59 8.70
C PHE A 381 -27.29 -17.04 9.10
N THR A 382 -27.97 -17.28 10.23
CA THR A 382 -28.19 -18.65 10.72
C THR A 382 -29.06 -19.50 9.81
N ARG A 383 -30.04 -18.88 9.14
CA ARG A 383 -31.10 -19.56 8.39
C ARG A 383 -31.29 -19.04 6.98
N LEU A 384 -31.81 -19.91 6.12
CA LEU A 384 -32.19 -19.64 4.74
C LEU A 384 -33.58 -20.21 4.42
N ASP A 385 -34.02 -19.98 3.19
CA ASP A 385 -35.21 -20.61 2.62
C ASP A 385 -34.81 -21.43 1.38
N VAL A 386 -34.95 -22.75 1.44
CA VAL A 386 -34.62 -23.66 0.33
C VAL A 386 -35.47 -23.39 -0.91
N VAL A 387 -36.74 -23.06 -0.75
CA VAL A 387 -37.67 -22.80 -1.87
C VAL A 387 -37.28 -21.49 -2.56
N SER A 388 -37.08 -20.43 -1.78
CA SER A 388 -36.60 -19.15 -2.30
C SER A 388 -35.25 -19.32 -3.00
N SER A 389 -34.35 -20.10 -2.40
CA SER A 389 -33.03 -20.41 -2.98
C SER A 389 -33.17 -21.20 -4.28
N SER A 390 -34.13 -22.13 -4.39
CA SER A 390 -34.36 -22.92 -5.60
C SER A 390 -34.93 -22.07 -6.75
N ILE A 391 -35.88 -21.17 -6.45
CA ILE A 391 -36.40 -20.20 -7.43
C ILE A 391 -35.28 -19.29 -7.92
N MET A 392 -34.51 -18.70 -7.00
CA MET A 392 -33.39 -17.83 -7.35
C MET A 392 -32.31 -18.59 -8.13
N ARG A 393 -32.02 -19.84 -7.76
CA ARG A 393 -31.09 -20.69 -8.50
C ARG A 393 -31.57 -20.97 -9.92
N GLY A 394 -32.87 -21.20 -10.13
CA GLY A 394 -33.44 -21.33 -11.46
C GLY A 394 -33.26 -20.08 -12.32
N ARG A 395 -33.43 -18.89 -11.72
CA ARG A 395 -33.21 -17.59 -12.41
C ARG A 395 -31.73 -17.33 -12.70
N ASP A 396 -30.87 -17.63 -11.74
CA ASP A 396 -29.40 -17.57 -11.83
C ASP A 396 -28.88 -18.49 -12.95
N ASN A 397 -29.46 -19.69 -13.09
CA ASN A 397 -29.15 -20.63 -14.17
C ASN A 397 -29.82 -20.26 -15.51
N GLY A 398 -30.59 -19.16 -15.57
CA GLY A 398 -31.27 -18.71 -16.78
C GLY A 398 -32.30 -19.72 -17.28
N LEU A 399 -33.04 -20.39 -16.38
CA LEU A 399 -34.05 -21.36 -16.78
C LEU A 399 -35.18 -20.69 -17.59
N PRO A 400 -35.65 -21.32 -18.68
CA PRO A 400 -36.84 -20.87 -19.38
C PRO A 400 -38.09 -20.93 -18.50
N SER A 401 -39.13 -20.22 -18.93
CA SER A 401 -40.42 -20.27 -18.26
C SER A 401 -41.07 -21.65 -18.33
N TYR A 402 -41.95 -21.91 -17.38
CA TYR A 402 -42.70 -23.16 -17.24
C TYR A 402 -43.29 -23.69 -18.56
N ASN A 403 -44.06 -22.88 -19.29
CA ASN A 403 -44.67 -23.31 -20.55
C ASN A 403 -43.66 -23.49 -21.69
N THR A 404 -42.51 -22.80 -21.64
CA THR A 404 -41.41 -23.03 -22.60
C THR A 404 -40.71 -24.35 -22.32
N MET A 405 -40.51 -24.69 -21.04
CA MET A 405 -40.01 -26.00 -20.64
C MET A 405 -40.96 -27.12 -21.03
N ARG A 406 -42.27 -26.96 -20.84
CA ARG A 406 -43.28 -27.95 -21.30
C ARG A 406 -43.18 -28.22 -22.80
N ARG A 407 -43.08 -27.17 -23.63
CA ARG A 407 -42.90 -27.32 -25.08
C ARG A 407 -41.59 -28.03 -25.44
N THR A 408 -40.50 -27.76 -24.71
CA THR A 408 -39.19 -28.37 -24.93
C THR A 408 -39.24 -29.89 -24.77
N PHE A 409 -40.00 -30.37 -23.77
CA PHE A 409 -40.21 -31.80 -23.52
C PHE A 409 -41.43 -32.39 -24.27
N GLY A 410 -41.97 -31.69 -25.29
CA GLY A 410 -43.07 -32.18 -26.11
C GLY A 410 -44.44 -32.22 -25.41
N LEU A 411 -44.59 -31.52 -24.27
CA LEU A 411 -45.81 -31.48 -23.48
C LEU A 411 -46.71 -30.30 -23.89
N LYS A 412 -48.04 -30.46 -23.73
CA LYS A 412 -49.01 -29.39 -24.00
C LYS A 412 -48.83 -28.24 -23.00
N THR A 413 -48.84 -26.99 -23.48
CA THR A 413 -48.89 -25.80 -22.62
C THR A 413 -50.15 -25.78 -21.76
N ARG A 414 -50.06 -25.22 -20.57
CA ARG A 414 -51.19 -25.14 -19.61
C ARG A 414 -51.46 -23.69 -19.22
N ASP A 415 -52.74 -23.37 -19.00
CA ASP A 415 -53.19 -22.16 -18.31
C ASP A 415 -53.23 -22.34 -16.78
N TRP A 416 -53.36 -21.26 -16.01
CA TRP A 416 -53.31 -21.27 -14.52
C TRP A 416 -54.25 -22.31 -13.87
N HIS A 417 -55.46 -22.48 -14.41
CA HIS A 417 -56.46 -23.43 -13.92
C HIS A 417 -56.21 -24.87 -14.38
N GLU A 418 -55.41 -25.06 -15.44
CA GLU A 418 -55.06 -26.36 -16.00
C GLU A 418 -53.80 -26.95 -15.34
N ILE A 419 -52.96 -26.14 -14.66
CA ILE A 419 -51.74 -26.60 -13.98
C ILE A 419 -52.08 -27.75 -13.03
N ASN A 420 -53.05 -27.54 -12.13
CA ASN A 420 -53.58 -28.57 -11.24
C ASN A 420 -55.07 -28.32 -10.97
N PRO A 421 -55.99 -28.96 -11.72
CA PRO A 421 -57.42 -28.70 -11.62
C PRO A 421 -58.03 -29.01 -10.23
N GLN A 422 -57.51 -30.03 -9.55
CA GLN A 422 -57.97 -30.43 -8.22
C GLN A 422 -57.57 -29.38 -7.19
N GLN A 423 -56.31 -28.93 -7.23
CA GLN A 423 -55.83 -27.90 -6.33
C GLN A 423 -56.43 -26.53 -6.62
N TYR A 424 -56.63 -26.19 -7.89
CA TYR A 424 -57.31 -24.95 -8.31
C TYR A 424 -58.75 -24.91 -7.77
N SER A 425 -59.45 -26.04 -7.76
CA SER A 425 -60.80 -26.14 -7.18
C SER A 425 -60.80 -25.97 -5.65
N ASN A 426 -59.76 -26.44 -4.96
CA ASN A 426 -59.63 -26.34 -3.50
C ASN A 426 -59.12 -24.96 -3.03
N ASN A 427 -58.22 -24.32 -3.78
CA ASN A 427 -57.55 -23.08 -3.41
C ASN A 427 -57.36 -22.12 -4.60
N SER A 428 -58.47 -21.74 -5.25
CA SER A 428 -58.46 -20.84 -6.40
C SER A 428 -57.81 -19.48 -6.10
N LYS A 429 -57.98 -18.97 -4.86
CA LYS A 429 -57.39 -17.71 -4.41
C LYS A 429 -55.86 -17.69 -4.52
N MET A 430 -55.18 -18.77 -4.14
CA MET A 430 -53.72 -18.87 -4.26
C MET A 430 -53.27 -18.73 -5.72
N PHE A 431 -53.98 -19.37 -6.67
CA PHE A 431 -53.67 -19.26 -8.10
C PHE A 431 -53.97 -17.87 -8.65
N ASP A 432 -55.04 -17.20 -8.21
CA ASP A 432 -55.36 -15.82 -8.61
C ASP A 432 -54.32 -14.81 -8.08
N ASP A 433 -53.88 -14.99 -6.83
CA ASP A 433 -52.83 -14.18 -6.21
C ASP A 433 -51.48 -14.41 -6.91
N LEU A 434 -51.15 -15.68 -7.21
CA LEU A 434 -49.93 -16.04 -7.95
C LEU A 434 -49.96 -15.48 -9.37
N ALA A 435 -51.09 -15.62 -10.08
CA ALA A 435 -51.26 -15.01 -11.39
C ALA A 435 -51.08 -13.50 -11.33
N SER A 436 -51.60 -12.84 -10.30
CA SER A 436 -51.43 -11.39 -10.09
C SER A 436 -49.96 -11.00 -9.87
N LEU A 437 -49.17 -11.81 -9.14
CA LEU A 437 -47.72 -11.58 -8.96
C LEU A 437 -46.93 -11.64 -10.28
N TYR A 438 -47.38 -12.46 -11.23
CA TYR A 438 -46.80 -12.58 -12.57
C TYR A 438 -47.51 -11.69 -13.62
N ASN A 439 -48.22 -10.62 -13.20
CA ASN A 439 -48.97 -9.74 -14.10
C ASN A 439 -49.98 -10.47 -15.01
N ARG A 440 -50.50 -11.60 -14.53
CA ARG A 440 -51.38 -12.55 -15.24
C ARG A 440 -50.76 -13.17 -16.49
N ASP A 441 -49.45 -13.00 -16.71
CA ASP A 441 -48.71 -13.61 -17.80
C ASP A 441 -48.07 -14.94 -17.36
N ILE A 442 -48.72 -16.05 -17.73
CA ILE A 442 -48.19 -17.40 -17.47
C ILE A 442 -46.90 -17.69 -18.25
N GLY A 443 -46.61 -16.94 -19.31
CA GLY A 443 -45.37 -17.04 -20.07
C GLY A 443 -44.13 -16.65 -19.27
N SER A 444 -44.31 -15.98 -18.13
CA SER A 444 -43.24 -15.55 -17.22
C SER A 444 -43.08 -16.42 -15.96
N LEU A 445 -43.95 -17.43 -15.77
CA LEU A 445 -43.93 -18.31 -14.59
C LEU A 445 -42.63 -19.11 -14.51
N ASP A 446 -41.95 -19.05 -13.35
CA ASP A 446 -40.72 -19.82 -13.08
C ASP A 446 -40.99 -21.33 -13.23
N ALA A 447 -40.11 -22.05 -13.94
CA ALA A 447 -40.27 -23.49 -14.19
C ALA A 447 -40.34 -24.33 -12.91
N TYR A 448 -39.57 -23.97 -11.88
CA TYR A 448 -39.62 -24.63 -10.57
C TYR A 448 -41.01 -24.50 -9.93
N VAL A 449 -41.60 -23.30 -9.95
CA VAL A 449 -42.91 -23.03 -9.33
C VAL A 449 -44.02 -23.78 -10.06
N GLY A 450 -44.04 -23.72 -11.39
CA GLY A 450 -45.04 -24.42 -12.19
C GLY A 450 -44.92 -25.95 -12.06
N GLY A 451 -43.70 -26.49 -12.08
CA GLY A 451 -43.48 -27.93 -11.94
C GLY A 451 -43.86 -28.49 -10.56
N MET A 452 -43.63 -27.74 -9.48
CA MET A 452 -44.09 -28.11 -8.14
C MET A 452 -45.63 -28.09 -8.02
N LEU A 453 -46.29 -27.12 -8.65
CA LEU A 453 -47.76 -27.02 -8.65
C LEU A 453 -48.45 -28.13 -9.44
N GLU A 454 -47.78 -28.73 -10.44
CA GLU A 454 -48.29 -29.92 -11.14
C GLU A 454 -48.29 -31.18 -10.27
N GLY A 455 -47.60 -31.17 -9.14
CA GLY A 455 -47.50 -32.31 -8.22
C GLY A 455 -48.88 -32.83 -7.80
N SER A 456 -48.98 -34.15 -7.64
CA SER A 456 -50.21 -34.81 -7.26
C SER A 456 -49.91 -35.97 -6.33
N ASP A 457 -50.96 -36.60 -5.81
CA ASP A 457 -50.89 -37.78 -4.94
C ASP A 457 -50.07 -38.95 -5.50
N ASN A 458 -49.79 -38.95 -6.81
CA ASN A 458 -49.05 -39.98 -7.52
C ASN A 458 -47.62 -39.53 -7.94
N GLY A 459 -46.99 -38.63 -7.19
CA GLY A 459 -45.62 -38.21 -7.41
C GLY A 459 -45.47 -36.90 -8.21
N PRO A 460 -44.28 -36.66 -8.80
CA PRO A 460 -43.99 -35.39 -9.45
C PRO A 460 -44.89 -35.18 -10.68
N GLY A 461 -45.23 -33.92 -10.93
CA GLY A 461 -46.02 -33.52 -12.08
C GLY A 461 -45.45 -33.97 -13.43
N GLU A 462 -46.25 -33.90 -14.48
CA GLU A 462 -45.90 -34.36 -15.84
C GLU A 462 -44.56 -33.78 -16.35
N LEU A 463 -44.32 -32.47 -16.11
CA LEU A 463 -43.08 -31.80 -16.52
C LEU A 463 -41.85 -32.34 -15.77
N PHE A 464 -41.92 -32.39 -14.43
CA PHE A 464 -40.80 -32.88 -13.62
C PHE A 464 -40.55 -34.37 -13.84
N SER A 465 -41.61 -35.17 -14.00
CA SER A 465 -41.51 -36.57 -14.38
C SER A 465 -40.77 -36.75 -15.71
N ALA A 466 -41.08 -35.94 -16.72
CA ALA A 466 -40.40 -35.97 -18.02
C ALA A 466 -38.91 -35.60 -17.92
N ILE A 467 -38.58 -34.51 -17.22
CA ILE A 467 -37.20 -34.04 -17.04
C ILE A 467 -36.35 -35.07 -16.27
N ILE A 468 -36.87 -35.56 -15.14
CA ILE A 468 -36.16 -36.52 -14.29
C ILE A 468 -35.93 -37.82 -15.06
N LYS A 469 -36.97 -38.35 -15.71
CA LYS A 469 -36.87 -39.58 -16.51
C LYS A 469 -35.86 -39.45 -17.66
N ASP A 470 -35.91 -38.35 -18.41
CA ASP A 470 -34.97 -38.09 -19.50
C ASP A 470 -33.52 -38.09 -19.01
N GLN A 471 -33.23 -37.37 -17.92
CA GLN A 471 -31.88 -37.27 -17.38
C GLN A 471 -31.31 -38.64 -16.99
N PHE A 472 -32.07 -39.45 -16.25
CA PHE A 472 -31.59 -40.78 -15.83
C PHE A 472 -31.44 -41.77 -17.00
N ILE A 473 -32.32 -41.71 -18.00
CA ILE A 473 -32.18 -42.53 -19.22
C ILE A 473 -30.93 -42.10 -20.00
N ARG A 474 -30.66 -40.80 -20.14
CA ARG A 474 -29.43 -40.32 -20.77
C ARG A 474 -28.21 -40.80 -20.03
N LEU A 475 -28.17 -40.69 -18.70
CA LEU A 475 -27.06 -41.18 -17.88
C LEU A 475 -26.81 -42.67 -18.10
N ARG A 476 -27.86 -43.50 -18.06
CA ARG A 476 -27.75 -44.94 -18.32
C ARG A 476 -27.20 -45.23 -19.71
N ASP A 477 -27.85 -44.69 -20.73
CA ASP A 477 -27.60 -45.08 -22.12
C ASP A 477 -26.25 -44.54 -22.61
N SER A 478 -25.74 -43.45 -22.04
CA SER A 478 -24.47 -42.82 -22.40
C SER A 478 -23.28 -43.17 -21.52
N ASP A 479 -23.46 -44.00 -20.48
CA ASP A 479 -22.36 -44.48 -19.63
C ASP A 479 -21.73 -45.75 -20.21
N ARG A 480 -20.44 -45.68 -20.56
CA ARG A 480 -19.69 -46.84 -21.07
C ARG A 480 -19.47 -47.88 -19.98
N PHE A 481 -19.37 -47.46 -18.73
CA PHE A 481 -19.16 -48.30 -17.56
C PHE A 481 -20.47 -48.74 -16.90
N TRP A 482 -21.63 -48.50 -17.53
CA TRP A 482 -22.91 -49.04 -17.07
C TRP A 482 -22.84 -50.57 -16.90
N PHE A 483 -23.30 -51.07 -15.77
CA PHE A 483 -23.10 -52.49 -15.40
C PHE A 483 -23.73 -53.49 -16.38
N GLU A 484 -24.79 -53.11 -17.08
CA GLU A 484 -25.46 -53.97 -18.08
C GLU A 484 -24.82 -53.91 -19.47
N ASN A 485 -23.79 -53.08 -19.67
CA ASN A 485 -23.13 -52.97 -20.97
C ASN A 485 -22.12 -54.13 -21.17
N PRO A 486 -22.41 -55.13 -22.03
CA PRO A 486 -21.52 -56.27 -22.20
C PRO A 486 -20.20 -55.90 -22.91
N LEU A 487 -20.15 -54.75 -23.59
CA LEU A 487 -18.98 -54.33 -24.39
C LEU A 487 -17.80 -53.86 -23.52
N ASN A 488 -18.04 -53.49 -22.27
CA ASN A 488 -16.97 -53.06 -21.35
C ASN A 488 -16.26 -54.23 -20.65
N GLY A 489 -16.83 -55.45 -20.71
CA GLY A 489 -16.26 -56.64 -20.09
C GLY A 489 -16.13 -56.57 -18.56
N LEU A 490 -16.92 -55.72 -17.88
CA LEU A 490 -16.88 -55.57 -16.42
C LEU A 490 -17.51 -56.76 -15.69
N PHE A 491 -18.64 -57.26 -16.21
CA PHE A 491 -19.44 -58.32 -15.59
C PHE A 491 -19.91 -59.34 -16.63
N THR A 492 -20.05 -60.58 -16.19
CA THR A 492 -20.72 -61.66 -16.90
C THR A 492 -22.24 -61.53 -16.81
N ASN A 493 -22.98 -62.22 -17.67
CA ASN A 493 -24.44 -62.19 -17.63
C ASN A 493 -25.00 -62.75 -16.31
N GLU A 494 -24.33 -63.75 -15.73
CA GLU A 494 -24.69 -64.29 -14.42
C GLU A 494 -24.48 -63.25 -13.30
N GLU A 495 -23.38 -62.52 -13.32
CA GLU A 495 -23.10 -61.44 -12.35
C GLU A 495 -24.09 -60.29 -12.50
N ILE A 496 -24.48 -59.92 -13.74
CA ILE A 496 -25.51 -58.90 -13.99
C ILE A 496 -26.85 -59.33 -13.36
N LEU A 497 -27.25 -60.60 -13.51
CA LEU A 497 -28.45 -61.14 -12.87
C LEU A 497 -28.34 -61.14 -11.33
N GLN A 498 -27.15 -61.39 -10.79
CA GLN A 498 -26.91 -61.28 -9.35
C GLN A 498 -27.07 -59.84 -8.87
N ILE A 499 -26.51 -58.86 -9.60
CA ILE A 499 -26.63 -57.43 -9.28
C ILE A 499 -28.10 -57.00 -9.28
N HIS A 500 -28.90 -57.46 -10.25
CA HIS A 500 -30.35 -57.19 -10.31
C HIS A 500 -31.13 -57.73 -9.10
N ASN A 501 -30.64 -58.77 -8.44
CA ASN A 501 -31.29 -59.32 -7.25
C ASN A 501 -30.93 -58.56 -5.96
N VAL A 502 -29.89 -57.73 -5.95
CA VAL A 502 -29.49 -56.96 -4.75
C VAL A 502 -30.43 -55.78 -4.55
N THR A 503 -30.97 -55.66 -3.34
CA THR A 503 -31.82 -54.54 -2.92
C THR A 503 -31.16 -53.71 -1.82
N LEU A 504 -31.64 -52.49 -1.59
CA LEU A 504 -31.17 -51.65 -0.47
C LEU A 504 -31.35 -52.36 0.89
N ARG A 505 -32.38 -53.20 1.03
CA ARG A 505 -32.62 -54.02 2.21
C ARG A 505 -31.48 -55.00 2.47
N ASP A 506 -30.93 -55.63 1.43
CA ASP A 506 -29.84 -56.59 1.56
C ASP A 506 -28.55 -55.90 2.00
N ILE A 507 -28.29 -54.70 1.48
CA ILE A 507 -27.14 -53.87 1.91
C ILE A 507 -27.28 -53.51 3.40
N ILE A 508 -28.45 -53.05 3.83
CA ILE A 508 -28.68 -52.68 5.25
C ILE A 508 -28.43 -53.90 6.14
N LYS A 509 -28.98 -55.07 5.78
CA LYS A 509 -28.81 -56.30 6.54
C LYS A 509 -27.35 -56.74 6.66
N ASP A 510 -26.57 -56.62 5.59
CA ASP A 510 -25.16 -57.03 5.61
C ASP A 510 -24.27 -56.05 6.41
N THR A 511 -24.68 -54.78 6.54
CA THR A 511 -23.85 -53.68 7.07
C THR A 511 -24.23 -53.20 8.47
N THR A 512 -25.32 -53.75 9.02
CA THR A 512 -25.88 -53.40 10.33
C THR A 512 -26.23 -54.67 11.10
N ASP A 513 -26.50 -54.54 12.41
CA ASP A 513 -26.94 -55.66 13.23
C ASP A 513 -28.48 -55.88 13.16
N ILE A 514 -29.12 -55.42 12.08
CA ILE A 514 -30.59 -55.48 11.89
C ILE A 514 -31.00 -56.84 11.32
N SER A 515 -31.92 -57.52 12.01
CA SER A 515 -32.43 -58.83 11.58
C SER A 515 -33.54 -58.75 10.52
N GLU A 516 -33.72 -59.83 9.73
CA GLU A 516 -34.58 -59.84 8.53
C GLU A 516 -36.07 -59.50 8.79
N ASN A 517 -36.60 -59.86 9.95
CA ASN A 517 -38.00 -59.65 10.31
C ASN A 517 -38.29 -58.21 10.78
N MET A 518 -37.26 -57.37 10.89
CA MET A 518 -37.37 -55.99 11.37
C MET A 518 -37.56 -54.97 10.24
N LEU A 519 -37.34 -55.38 8.99
CA LEU A 519 -37.45 -54.53 7.81
C LEU A 519 -38.46 -55.12 6.83
N GLN A 520 -39.26 -54.26 6.22
CA GLN A 520 -40.12 -54.61 5.10
C GLN A 520 -39.29 -55.06 3.89
N LYS A 521 -39.94 -55.73 2.92
CA LYS A 521 -39.26 -56.22 1.70
C LYS A 521 -38.74 -55.09 0.82
N ASP A 522 -39.54 -54.05 0.65
CA ASP A 522 -39.18 -52.84 -0.10
C ASP A 522 -39.15 -51.66 0.87
N VAL A 523 -37.94 -51.24 1.26
CA VAL A 523 -37.73 -50.23 2.30
C VAL A 523 -38.19 -48.82 1.91
N PHE A 524 -38.51 -48.57 0.63
CA PHE A 524 -39.03 -47.29 0.17
C PHE A 524 -40.53 -47.11 0.43
N PHE A 525 -41.25 -48.20 0.71
CA PHE A 525 -42.67 -48.17 1.03
C PHE A 525 -42.92 -48.83 2.37
N TRP A 526 -43.99 -48.40 3.04
CA TRP A 526 -44.50 -49.11 4.20
C TRP A 526 -45.96 -49.49 3.94
N ARG A 527 -46.26 -50.78 4.04
CA ARG A 527 -47.59 -51.34 3.72
C ARG A 527 -48.20 -51.98 4.95
N ASN A 528 -49.54 -52.06 4.96
CA ASN A 528 -50.25 -52.77 6.01
C ASN A 528 -49.81 -54.25 6.05
N GLY A 529 -49.19 -54.65 7.16
CA GLY A 529 -48.58 -55.98 7.34
C GLY A 529 -47.05 -55.97 7.39
N ASP A 530 -46.41 -54.84 7.08
CA ASP A 530 -44.97 -54.64 7.29
C ASP A 530 -44.65 -54.45 8.79
N PRO A 531 -43.41 -54.77 9.22
CA PRO A 531 -43.03 -54.66 10.62
C PRO A 531 -43.02 -53.21 11.12
N CYS A 532 -43.41 -53.05 12.39
CA CYS A 532 -43.27 -51.82 13.16
C CYS A 532 -43.86 -50.56 12.49
N PRO A 533 -45.19 -50.34 12.53
CA PRO A 533 -45.79 -49.08 12.08
C PRO A 533 -45.24 -47.88 12.88
N GLN A 534 -45.14 -46.71 12.25
CA GLN A 534 -44.84 -45.48 12.98
C GLN A 534 -45.91 -45.18 14.05
N PRO A 535 -45.53 -44.62 15.21
CA PRO A 535 -46.45 -44.33 16.31
C PRO A 535 -47.40 -43.15 16.00
N PHE A 536 -46.92 -42.15 15.27
CA PHE A 536 -47.69 -40.97 14.84
C PHE A 536 -47.06 -40.37 13.57
N GLN A 537 -47.85 -39.62 12.80
CA GLN A 537 -47.30 -38.81 11.70
C GLN A 537 -46.61 -37.59 12.30
N VAL A 538 -45.33 -37.45 12.03
CA VAL A 538 -44.50 -36.38 12.58
C VAL A 538 -44.95 -35.03 12.04
N ASN A 539 -45.23 -34.08 12.93
CA ASN A 539 -45.60 -32.70 12.59
C ASN A 539 -44.81 -31.72 13.48
N ASN A 540 -45.02 -30.41 13.32
CA ASN A 540 -44.26 -29.41 14.09
C ASN A 540 -44.67 -29.26 15.56
N THR A 541 -45.77 -29.86 15.99
CA THR A 541 -46.28 -29.71 17.37
C THR A 541 -45.63 -30.72 18.32
N GLY A 542 -45.17 -30.26 19.49
CA GLY A 542 -44.54 -31.14 20.48
C GLY A 542 -43.10 -31.53 20.16
N LEU A 543 -42.45 -30.84 19.22
CA LEU A 543 -41.02 -30.99 18.89
C LEU A 543 -40.18 -29.84 19.44
N GLU A 544 -38.85 -30.00 19.37
CA GLU A 544 -37.90 -28.96 19.75
C GLU A 544 -38.10 -27.70 18.89
N PRO A 545 -38.25 -26.50 19.49
CA PRO A 545 -38.42 -25.27 18.71
C PRO A 545 -37.12 -24.92 17.97
N CYS A 546 -37.23 -24.52 16.70
CA CYS A 546 -36.08 -24.11 15.90
C CYS A 546 -35.45 -22.79 16.40
N VAL A 547 -34.11 -22.69 16.42
CA VAL A 547 -33.42 -21.42 16.73
C VAL A 547 -33.77 -20.37 15.66
N PRO A 548 -34.16 -19.14 16.07
CA PRO A 548 -34.58 -18.08 15.16
C PRO A 548 -33.46 -17.61 14.21
N PHE A 549 -33.86 -16.86 13.19
CA PHE A 549 -32.95 -16.17 12.29
C PHE A 549 -32.11 -15.14 13.07
N MET A 550 -30.79 -15.24 12.97
CA MET A 550 -29.82 -14.31 13.54
C MET A 550 -28.84 -13.89 12.44
N ARG A 551 -28.33 -12.66 12.54
CA ARG A 551 -27.31 -12.11 11.64
C ARG A 551 -25.99 -11.98 12.36
N PHE A 552 -24.90 -12.41 11.72
CA PHE A 552 -23.56 -12.23 12.23
C PHE A 552 -22.91 -10.99 11.62
N ASP A 553 -22.26 -10.18 12.45
CA ASP A 553 -21.43 -9.06 12.01
C ASP A 553 -19.95 -9.43 12.15
N HIS A 554 -19.25 -9.54 11.01
CA HIS A 554 -17.83 -9.90 10.94
C HIS A 554 -16.91 -8.89 11.63
N PHE A 555 -17.38 -7.66 11.85
CA PHE A 555 -16.57 -6.63 12.50
C PHE A 555 -16.65 -6.67 14.03
N THR A 556 -17.62 -7.38 14.60
CA THR A 556 -17.85 -7.38 16.05
C THR A 556 -16.63 -7.90 16.81
N GLY A 557 -16.13 -7.11 17.77
CA GLY A 557 -14.95 -7.42 18.58
C GLY A 557 -13.61 -6.96 17.99
N ASN A 558 -13.60 -6.36 16.79
CA ASN A 558 -12.40 -5.79 16.16
C ASN A 558 -12.33 -4.25 16.22
N GLU A 559 -13.36 -3.58 16.74
CA GLU A 559 -13.51 -2.12 16.73
C GLU A 559 -12.36 -1.45 17.48
N VAL A 560 -12.11 -1.93 18.71
CA VAL A 560 -11.08 -1.39 19.61
C VAL A 560 -9.69 -1.58 19.00
N THR A 561 -9.39 -2.80 18.53
CA THR A 561 -8.11 -3.13 17.90
C THR A 561 -7.86 -2.27 16.66
N TYR A 562 -8.87 -2.06 15.82
CA TYR A 562 -8.76 -1.22 14.64
C TYR A 562 -8.44 0.23 15.01
N ILE A 563 -9.21 0.84 15.91
CA ILE A 563 -9.02 2.25 16.33
C ILE A 563 -7.64 2.45 16.95
N PHE A 564 -7.23 1.59 17.89
CA PHE A 564 -5.92 1.73 18.53
C PHE A 564 -4.75 1.47 17.57
N THR A 565 -4.92 0.61 16.57
CA THR A 565 -3.91 0.42 15.51
C THR A 565 -3.75 1.69 14.67
N LEU A 566 -4.85 2.35 14.29
CA LEU A 566 -4.79 3.61 13.54
C LEU A 566 -4.16 4.75 14.36
N ILE A 567 -4.55 4.88 15.64
CA ILE A 567 -3.95 5.84 16.55
C ILE A 567 -2.45 5.55 16.71
N GLY A 568 -2.08 4.28 16.91
CA GLY A 568 -0.68 3.85 17.00
C GLY A 568 0.13 4.26 15.77
N LEU A 569 -0.38 4.00 14.57
CA LEU A 569 0.26 4.41 13.32
C LEU A 569 0.42 5.93 13.18
N ALA A 570 -0.60 6.70 13.57
CA ALA A 570 -0.54 8.16 13.55
C ALA A 570 0.42 8.75 14.61
N CYS A 571 0.62 8.04 15.74
CA CYS A 571 1.53 8.45 16.80
C CYS A 571 3.01 8.17 16.48
N ILE A 572 3.34 7.22 15.58
CA ILE A 572 4.74 6.86 15.26
C ILE A 572 5.59 8.09 14.87
N PRO A 573 5.17 8.96 13.92
CA PRO A 573 5.92 10.17 13.58
C PRO A 573 6.08 11.13 14.77
N LEU A 574 5.03 11.28 15.60
CA LEU A 574 5.05 12.15 16.78
C LEU A 574 6.05 11.64 17.83
N VAL A 575 6.09 10.32 18.06
CA VAL A 575 7.07 9.67 18.93
C VAL A 575 8.48 9.86 18.39
N CYS A 576 8.69 9.72 17.08
CA CYS A 576 10.00 9.98 16.45
C CYS A 576 10.44 11.44 16.63
N ILE A 577 9.52 12.41 16.47
CA ILE A 577 9.78 13.83 16.73
C ILE A 577 10.13 14.05 18.21
N GLY A 578 9.40 13.41 19.13
CA GLY A 578 9.68 13.44 20.56
C GLY A 578 11.07 12.90 20.91
N ILE A 579 11.46 11.76 20.33
CA ILE A 579 12.82 11.19 20.49
C ILE A 579 13.87 12.13 19.91
N GLY A 580 13.66 12.65 18.70
CA GLY A 580 14.55 13.64 18.09
C GLY A 580 14.73 14.87 18.97
N TYR A 581 13.63 15.39 19.53
CA TYR A 581 13.64 16.51 20.46
C TYR A 581 14.39 16.18 21.75
N LEU A 582 14.14 15.00 22.35
CA LEU A 582 14.84 14.54 23.54
C LEU A 582 16.35 14.36 23.30
N LEU A 583 16.75 13.85 22.14
CA LEU A 583 18.16 13.74 21.77
C LEU A 583 18.83 15.11 21.62
N VAL A 584 18.16 16.07 20.99
CA VAL A 584 18.65 17.45 20.92
C VAL A 584 18.75 18.05 22.33
N GLN A 585 17.74 17.87 23.17
CA GLN A 585 17.74 18.34 24.56
C GLN A 585 18.84 17.68 25.39
N GLN A 586 19.09 16.38 25.24
CA GLN A 586 20.20 15.70 25.90
C GLN A 586 21.56 16.19 25.40
N ARG A 587 21.69 16.45 24.09
CA ARG A 587 22.93 17.01 23.52
C ARG A 587 23.21 18.41 24.05
N ILE A 588 22.16 19.22 24.22
CA ILE A 588 22.23 20.51 24.91
C ILE A 588 22.67 20.30 26.37
N LYS A 589 22.01 19.40 27.12
CA LYS A 589 22.37 19.10 28.53
C LYS A 589 23.79 18.55 28.72
N MET A 590 24.31 17.76 27.77
CA MET A 590 25.67 17.22 27.79
C MET A 590 26.75 18.26 27.43
N GLY A 591 26.38 19.53 27.16
CA GLY A 591 27.31 20.63 26.95
C GLY A 591 27.93 20.69 25.55
N TRP A 592 27.35 19.99 24.57
CA TRP A 592 27.87 19.96 23.18
C TRP A 592 27.36 21.12 22.32
N GLU A 593 26.24 21.73 22.70
CA GLU A 593 25.80 23.04 22.22
C GLU A 593 25.48 23.87 23.46
N VAL A 594 26.21 24.96 23.66
CA VAL A 594 25.96 25.82 24.81
C VAL A 594 24.69 26.62 24.53
N SER A 595 23.57 26.14 25.09
CA SER A 595 22.27 26.82 25.02
C SER A 595 22.39 28.24 25.59
N PHE A 596 21.69 29.17 24.94
CA PHE A 596 21.58 30.59 25.30
C PHE A 596 21.26 30.82 26.80
N ASP A 597 20.51 29.91 27.43
CA ASP A 597 20.14 30.02 28.84
C ASP A 597 21.08 29.26 29.80
N GLN A 598 21.80 28.22 29.34
CA GLN A 598 22.79 27.52 30.18
C GLN A 598 24.13 28.28 30.27
N LEU A 599 24.48 29.05 29.23
CA LEU A 599 25.65 29.91 29.22
C LEU A 599 25.58 31.04 30.28
N SER A 600 24.37 31.44 30.69
CA SER A 600 24.16 32.41 31.78
C SER A 600 24.52 31.83 33.15
N ALA A 601 24.40 30.50 33.33
CA ALA A 601 24.76 29.81 34.56
C ALA A 601 26.26 29.46 34.64
N THR A 602 26.90 29.14 33.50
CA THR A 602 28.36 28.89 33.42
C THR A 602 29.20 30.17 33.30
N ALA A 603 28.58 31.35 33.27
CA ALA A 603 29.29 32.64 33.38
C ALA A 603 29.72 32.95 34.82
N ILE A 604 29.32 32.11 35.78
CA ILE A 604 29.72 32.18 37.18
C ILE A 604 31.02 31.36 37.33
N ASP A 605 32.04 32.01 37.87
CA ASP A 605 33.36 31.49 38.24
C ASP A 605 34.41 31.29 37.13
N ASP A 606 35.11 32.37 36.81
CA ASP A 606 36.58 32.37 36.70
C ASP A 606 37.06 33.68 37.35
N GLU A 607 37.95 33.61 38.35
CA GLU A 607 38.46 34.78 39.06
C GLU A 607 39.05 35.83 38.09
N PRO A 608 38.75 37.13 38.27
CA PRO A 608 39.33 38.19 37.44
C PRO A 608 40.86 38.25 37.67
N LYS A 609 41.63 38.18 36.58
CA LYS A 609 43.05 38.60 36.62
C LYS A 609 43.10 40.04 37.14
N LYS A 610 43.80 40.22 38.26
CA LYS A 610 43.73 41.34 39.23
C LYS A 610 43.88 42.79 38.75
N ASP A 611 43.95 43.09 37.44
CA ASP A 611 44.21 44.45 36.96
C ASP A 611 43.16 45.04 35.98
N ARG A 612 42.15 44.27 35.52
CA ARG A 612 41.12 44.78 34.58
C ARG A 612 39.74 44.13 34.80
N TYR A 613 38.66 44.92 34.80
CA TYR A 613 37.29 44.40 34.81
C TYR A 613 36.97 43.75 33.46
N SER A 614 36.57 42.48 33.50
CA SER A 614 36.14 41.71 32.34
C SER A 614 34.87 40.93 32.67
N VAL A 615 33.85 41.00 31.81
CA VAL A 615 32.59 40.27 31.98
C VAL A 615 32.31 39.36 30.78
N ARG A 616 31.88 38.13 31.04
CA ARG A 616 31.31 37.25 30.01
C ARG A 616 29.85 37.64 29.81
N ALA A 617 29.51 37.99 28.57
CA ALA A 617 28.20 38.49 28.22
C ALA A 617 27.78 37.96 26.83
N PHE A 618 26.57 38.31 26.40
CA PHE A 618 26.09 37.95 25.08
C PHE A 618 25.81 39.18 24.26
N GLU A 619 26.39 39.26 23.06
CA GLU A 619 26.11 40.34 22.13
C GLU A 619 24.97 39.93 21.21
N TRP A 620 23.89 40.69 21.27
CA TRP A 620 22.73 40.52 20.40
C TRP A 620 22.97 41.25 19.08
N LEU A 621 22.86 40.54 17.96
CA LEU A 621 23.11 41.09 16.62
C LEU A 621 21.81 41.28 15.83
N GLN A 622 20.90 40.31 15.92
CA GLN A 622 19.56 40.28 15.31
C GLN A 622 18.67 39.29 16.07
N GLU A 623 17.36 39.28 15.83
CA GLU A 623 16.38 38.44 16.55
C GLU A 623 16.77 36.95 16.62
N GLU A 624 17.38 36.41 15.56
CA GLU A 624 17.76 34.98 15.47
C GLU A 624 19.24 34.69 15.79
N LEU A 625 20.08 35.72 15.99
CA LEU A 625 21.54 35.55 16.09
C LEU A 625 22.11 36.30 17.30
N VAL A 626 22.58 35.52 18.27
CA VAL A 626 23.27 36.00 19.46
C VAL A 626 24.61 35.28 19.58
N ARG A 627 25.66 36.00 19.99
CA ARG A 627 26.99 35.41 20.15
C ARG A 627 27.55 35.66 21.56
N GLN A 628 28.26 34.68 22.10
CA GLN A 628 28.96 34.82 23.37
C GLN A 628 30.20 35.70 23.19
N VAL A 629 30.39 36.66 24.10
CA VAL A 629 31.49 37.61 24.07
C VAL A 629 32.10 37.82 25.46
N VAL A 630 33.34 38.28 25.49
CA VAL A 630 34.02 38.79 26.69
C VAL A 630 34.22 40.28 26.48
N ILE A 631 33.68 41.08 27.40
CA ILE A 631 33.80 42.53 27.36
C ILE A 631 34.87 42.92 28.35
N GLU A 632 35.88 43.63 27.86
CA GLU A 632 36.98 44.16 28.65
C GLU A 632 37.00 45.68 28.58
N PHE A 633 37.15 46.32 29.74
CA PHE A 633 37.33 47.76 29.82
C PHE A 633 38.83 48.09 29.88
N SER A 634 39.24 49.04 29.05
CA SER A 634 40.59 49.59 29.03
C SER A 634 40.52 51.11 29.02
N LYS A 635 41.61 51.80 29.39
CA LYS A 635 41.65 53.27 29.44
C LYS A 635 41.14 53.85 28.11
N GLY A 636 40.00 54.53 28.15
CA GLY A 636 39.41 55.14 26.95
C GLY A 636 38.62 54.22 25.99
N CYS A 637 38.51 52.91 26.22
CA CYS A 637 37.79 52.05 25.27
C CYS A 637 37.27 50.72 25.85
N MET A 638 36.14 50.27 25.32
CA MET A 638 35.53 48.97 25.57
C MET A 638 35.88 48.01 24.42
N VAL A 639 36.40 46.84 24.74
CA VAL A 639 36.77 45.82 23.75
C VAL A 639 35.86 44.61 23.91
N VAL A 640 35.20 44.22 22.81
CA VAL A 640 34.37 43.01 22.71
C VAL A 640 35.22 41.92 22.05
N ARG A 641 35.41 40.79 22.73
CA ARG A 641 36.22 39.64 22.27
C ARG A 641 35.41 38.36 22.20
N LYS A 642 35.84 37.44 21.34
CA LYS A 642 35.41 36.03 21.39
C LYS A 642 35.99 35.38 22.67
N PRO A 643 35.33 34.37 23.25
CA PRO A 643 35.86 33.62 24.39
C PRO A 643 37.26 33.02 24.16
N ARG A 644 37.62 32.74 22.91
CA ARG A 644 38.94 32.21 22.49
C ARG A 644 39.96 33.28 22.07
N GLY A 645 39.76 34.56 22.46
CA GLY A 645 40.77 35.62 22.35
C GLY A 645 40.72 36.51 21.10
N GLY A 646 39.96 36.15 20.06
CA GLY A 646 39.81 36.99 18.87
C GLY A 646 39.04 38.30 19.18
N LYS A 647 39.55 39.45 18.75
CA LYS A 647 38.86 40.76 18.92
C LYS A 647 37.72 40.88 17.89
N LEU A 648 36.53 41.28 18.34
CA LEU A 648 35.34 41.47 17.49
C LEU A 648 35.09 42.94 17.20
N ARG A 649 35.02 43.77 18.26
CA ARG A 649 34.73 45.20 18.15
C ARG A 649 35.49 45.96 19.24
N LYS A 650 35.90 47.19 18.95
CA LYS A 650 36.50 48.11 19.91
C LYS A 650 35.78 49.45 19.84
N ILE A 651 35.17 49.85 20.96
CA ILE A 651 34.40 51.10 21.08
C ILE A 651 35.26 52.10 21.83
N PHE A 652 35.53 53.25 21.22
CA PHE A 652 36.36 54.31 21.77
C PHE A 652 35.49 55.45 22.31
N PHE A 653 35.57 55.71 23.62
CA PHE A 653 34.77 56.77 24.28
C PHE A 653 35.31 58.21 24.13
N PRO A 654 36.63 58.48 24.03
CA PRO A 654 37.17 59.84 23.92
C PRO A 654 36.70 60.63 22.69
N LYS A 655 36.17 59.94 21.67
CA LYS A 655 35.62 60.57 20.46
C LYS A 655 34.12 60.92 20.60
N MET A 656 33.51 60.67 21.77
CA MET A 656 32.08 60.90 22.02
C MET A 656 31.87 62.08 22.96
N ASN A 657 30.99 63.00 22.58
CA ASN A 657 30.62 64.14 23.44
C ASN A 657 29.64 63.73 24.56
N LYS A 658 28.76 62.77 24.27
CA LYS A 658 27.76 62.21 25.19
C LYS A 658 27.58 60.72 24.89
N VAL A 659 27.55 59.87 25.93
CA VAL A 659 27.29 58.43 25.79
C VAL A 659 25.88 58.14 26.32
N GLN A 660 24.98 57.73 25.42
CA GLN A 660 23.63 57.27 25.79
C GLN A 660 23.65 55.76 26.06
N ILE A 661 23.17 55.39 27.23
CA ILE A 661 23.07 53.99 27.67
C ILE A 661 21.61 53.74 28.04
N ILE A 662 21.01 52.77 27.37
CA ILE A 662 19.66 52.31 27.70
C ILE A 662 19.80 50.92 28.31
N HIS A 663 19.32 50.71 29.52
CA HIS A 663 19.33 49.38 30.13
C HIS A 663 17.92 48.92 30.48
N SER A 664 17.78 47.61 30.59
CA SER A 664 16.54 46.97 31.01
C SER A 664 16.11 47.42 32.41
N GLU A 665 14.80 47.54 32.61
CA GLU A 665 14.21 47.73 33.95
C GLU A 665 14.62 46.58 34.90
N PRO A 666 15.12 46.90 36.12
CA PRO A 666 15.41 45.87 37.11
C PRO A 666 14.12 45.19 37.57
N ASN A 667 14.11 43.86 37.64
CA ASN A 667 12.92 43.02 37.91
C ASN A 667 11.79 43.04 36.86
N ALA A 668 12.10 43.09 35.56
CA ALA A 668 11.12 42.71 34.53
C ALA A 668 11.02 41.18 34.42
N SER A 669 9.88 40.61 34.80
CA SER A 669 9.54 39.18 34.82
C SER A 669 9.59 38.49 33.44
N THR A 670 10.77 38.37 32.83
CA THR A 670 10.93 37.73 31.51
C THR A 670 12.14 36.81 31.48
N MET A 671 12.00 35.76 30.67
CA MET A 671 12.86 34.58 30.51
C MET A 671 14.32 34.88 30.08
N HIS A 672 14.70 36.15 29.96
CA HIS A 672 15.96 36.62 29.39
C HIS A 672 16.57 37.70 30.30
N GLY A 673 17.83 37.51 30.75
CA GLY A 673 18.55 38.43 31.66
C GLY A 673 18.71 39.88 31.14
N PRO A 674 19.23 40.81 31.97
CA PRO A 674 19.22 42.24 31.66
C PRO A 674 20.03 42.60 30.41
N TYR A 675 19.44 43.43 29.55
CA TYR A 675 20.09 43.99 28.38
C TYR A 675 20.63 45.40 28.66
N VAL A 676 21.75 45.70 28.02
CA VAL A 676 22.36 47.03 27.97
C VAL A 676 22.60 47.38 26.51
N LEU A 677 21.94 48.43 26.05
CA LEU A 677 22.13 49.07 24.76
C LEU A 677 23.08 50.25 24.97
N ILE A 678 24.26 50.20 24.35
CA ILE A 678 25.19 51.32 24.30
C ILE A 678 25.06 51.93 22.92
N ARG A 679 24.57 53.17 22.85
CA ARG A 679 24.43 53.89 21.59
C ARG A 679 25.79 54.39 21.13
N VAL A 680 26.21 53.96 19.94
CA VAL A 680 27.50 54.36 19.37
C VAL A 680 27.24 55.34 18.24
N PRO A 681 27.54 56.64 18.38
CA PRO A 681 27.33 57.59 17.31
C PRO A 681 28.09 57.15 16.05
N LYS A 682 27.45 57.31 14.88
CA LYS A 682 28.01 57.03 13.54
C LYS A 682 28.19 55.55 13.18
N THR A 683 27.83 54.59 14.04
CA THR A 683 27.87 53.14 13.73
C THR A 683 26.69 52.41 14.39
N HIS A 684 26.51 51.12 14.11
CA HIS A 684 25.47 50.31 14.77
C HIS A 684 25.66 50.21 16.28
N ASP A 685 24.58 50.08 17.04
CA ASP A 685 24.62 50.03 18.50
C ASP A 685 25.23 48.73 19.03
N CYS A 686 25.68 48.75 20.28
CA CYS A 686 26.19 47.55 20.97
C CYS A 686 25.17 47.09 22.00
N VAL A 687 24.45 46.01 21.70
CA VAL A 687 23.46 45.41 22.59
C VAL A 687 24.05 44.20 23.29
N VAL A 688 24.09 44.24 24.61
CA VAL A 688 24.70 43.21 25.45
C VAL A 688 23.71 42.69 26.47
N ARG A 689 23.48 41.38 26.51
CA ARG A 689 22.79 40.70 27.61
C ARG A 689 23.80 40.26 28.67
N LEU A 690 23.56 40.69 29.90
CA LEU A 690 24.37 40.37 31.07
C LEU A 690 23.77 39.19 31.86
N PRO A 691 24.58 38.45 32.65
CA PRO A 691 24.13 37.25 33.34
C PRO A 691 23.12 37.49 34.46
N SER A 692 23.20 38.64 35.16
CA SER A 692 22.30 39.00 36.24
C SER A 692 22.29 40.51 36.50
N ASP A 693 21.29 40.98 37.25
CA ASP A 693 21.18 42.40 37.64
C ASP A 693 22.36 42.88 38.49
N LYS A 694 23.03 41.96 39.22
CA LYS A 694 24.29 42.26 39.91
C LYS A 694 25.39 42.63 38.91
N HIS A 695 25.54 41.85 37.84
CA HIS A 695 26.50 42.14 36.79
C HIS A 695 26.13 43.41 36.01
N LEU A 696 24.83 43.72 35.88
CA LEU A 696 24.36 45.00 35.33
C LEU A 696 24.87 46.18 36.16
N ALA A 697 24.70 46.13 37.48
CA ALA A 697 25.21 47.18 38.37
C ALA A 697 26.74 47.33 38.28
N ASP A 698 27.48 46.21 38.33
CA ASP A 698 28.95 46.22 38.21
C ASP A 698 29.43 46.72 36.84
N PHE A 699 28.72 46.35 35.77
CA PHE A 699 29.02 46.75 34.40
C PHE A 699 28.80 48.26 34.22
N LEU A 700 27.66 48.78 34.67
CA LEU A 700 27.35 50.20 34.62
C LEU A 700 28.33 51.02 35.46
N ALA A 701 28.68 50.57 36.67
CA ALA A 701 29.63 51.28 37.53
C ALA A 701 31.04 51.37 36.90
N ASN A 702 31.53 50.29 36.28
CA ASN A 702 32.83 50.29 35.61
C ASN A 702 32.82 51.06 34.29
N LEU A 703 31.72 51.00 33.53
CA LEU A 703 31.51 51.81 32.33
C LEU A 703 31.48 53.30 32.70
N GLU A 704 30.68 53.70 33.68
CA GLU A 704 30.57 55.09 34.16
C GLU A 704 31.92 55.59 34.71
N LYS A 705 32.65 54.77 35.47
CA LYS A 705 34.01 55.10 35.93
C LYS A 705 34.98 55.31 34.77
N THR A 706 34.89 54.48 33.73
CA THR A 706 35.74 54.59 32.54
C THR A 706 35.41 55.85 31.73
N VAL A 707 34.13 56.19 31.60
CA VAL A 707 33.68 57.37 30.84
C VAL A 707 33.91 58.67 31.61
N LYS A 708 33.64 58.71 32.93
CA LYS A 708 33.95 59.86 33.80
C LYS A 708 35.43 60.20 33.86
N SER A 709 36.31 59.20 33.73
CA SER A 709 37.77 59.42 33.68
C SER A 709 38.25 60.20 32.44
N LEU A 710 37.34 60.49 31.51
CA LEU A 710 37.60 61.15 30.23
C LEU A 710 36.78 62.45 30.05
N GLU A 711 36.11 62.94 31.11
CA GLU A 711 35.26 64.14 31.09
C GLU A 711 34.08 64.08 30.09
N VAL A 712 33.59 62.88 29.75
CA VAL A 712 32.46 62.69 28.83
C VAL A 712 31.14 62.54 29.62
N GLU A 713 30.07 63.20 29.16
CA GLU A 713 28.75 63.15 29.79
C GLU A 713 28.03 61.81 29.50
N VAL A 714 27.44 61.21 30.55
CA VAL A 714 26.74 59.90 30.45
C VAL A 714 25.25 60.10 30.75
N GLU A 715 24.39 59.70 29.82
CA GLU A 715 22.94 59.69 30.00
C GLU A 715 22.45 58.24 30.06
N ILE A 716 21.90 57.87 31.21
CA ILE A 716 21.42 56.52 31.50
C ILE A 716 19.89 56.55 31.55
N SER A 717 19.23 55.77 30.71
CA SER A 717 17.77 55.61 30.71
C SER A 717 17.36 54.14 30.85
N THR A 718 16.17 53.92 31.40
CA THR A 718 15.58 52.59 31.59
C THR A 718 14.43 52.35 30.62
N GLU A 719 14.40 51.19 29.98
CA GLU A 719 13.29 50.77 29.09
C GLU A 719 12.98 49.27 29.26
N ARG A 720 11.82 48.82 28.75
CA ARG A 720 11.48 47.38 28.67
C ARG A 720 12.29 46.70 27.55
N ASN A 721 12.60 45.41 27.74
CA ASN A 721 13.41 44.61 26.80
C ASN A 721 12.94 44.71 25.33
N ASP A 722 11.64 44.56 25.09
CA ASP A 722 11.09 44.57 23.72
C ASP A 722 11.25 45.95 23.05
N GLN A 723 11.08 47.02 23.82
CA GLN A 723 11.24 48.40 23.34
C GLN A 723 12.72 48.75 23.12
N LEU A 724 13.60 48.30 24.02
CA LEU A 724 15.05 48.46 23.91
C LEU A 724 15.59 47.77 22.65
N LEU A 725 15.16 46.53 22.38
CA LEU A 725 15.57 45.79 21.18
C LEU A 725 14.96 46.38 19.90
N ALA A 726 13.72 46.84 19.94
CA ALA A 726 13.08 47.50 18.79
C ALA A 726 13.77 48.83 18.44
N ARG A 727 14.27 49.58 19.44
CA ARG A 727 14.97 50.85 19.27
C ARG A 727 16.45 50.71 18.90
N ALA A 728 17.04 49.53 19.09
CA ALA A 728 18.44 49.26 18.81
C ALA A 728 18.75 49.34 17.30
N GLU A 729 19.80 50.07 16.95
CA GLU A 729 20.30 50.07 15.58
C GLU A 729 21.24 48.88 15.35
N THR A 730 20.74 47.85 14.66
CA THR A 730 21.53 46.64 14.34
C THR A 730 22.46 46.86 13.15
N LYS A 731 23.46 46.00 12.99
CA LYS A 731 24.33 46.02 11.79
C LYS A 731 23.52 45.89 10.49
N GLN A 732 22.44 45.10 10.49
CA GLN A 732 21.58 44.93 9.33
C GLN A 732 20.78 46.21 9.03
N ARG A 733 20.09 46.77 10.03
CA ARG A 733 19.34 48.04 9.85
C ARG A 733 20.24 49.19 9.40
N ARG A 734 21.45 49.27 9.96
CA ARG A 734 22.47 50.22 9.51
C ARG A 734 22.88 49.98 8.06
N GLN A 735 23.03 48.71 7.65
CA GLN A 735 23.33 48.37 6.26
C GLN A 735 22.18 48.73 5.31
N ASP A 736 20.93 48.53 5.72
CA ASP A 736 19.75 48.87 4.93
C ASP A 736 19.65 50.40 4.74
N ARG A 737 19.88 51.20 5.80
CA ARG A 737 19.97 52.66 5.68
C ARG A 737 21.13 53.14 4.83
N LEU A 738 22.30 52.49 4.92
CA LEU A 738 23.43 52.78 4.04
C LEU A 738 23.10 52.46 2.58
N ASP A 739 22.40 51.35 2.32
CA ASP A 739 21.96 50.99 0.97
C ASP A 739 20.96 52.02 0.43
N HIS A 740 20.07 52.55 1.28
CA HIS A 740 19.18 53.66 0.94
C HIS A 740 19.94 54.96 0.67
N PHE A 741 20.91 55.33 1.52
CA PHE A 741 21.82 56.47 1.32
C PHE A 741 22.51 56.42 -0.04
N PHE A 742 23.10 55.27 -0.40
CA PHE A 742 23.84 55.14 -1.66
C PHE A 742 22.88 55.25 -2.86
N ARG A 743 21.71 54.60 -2.80
CA ARG A 743 20.68 54.69 -3.86
C ARG A 743 20.23 56.13 -4.10
N GLU A 744 19.91 56.87 -3.04
CA GLU A 744 19.49 58.28 -3.14
C GLU A 744 20.62 59.19 -3.65
N ALA A 745 21.87 58.95 -3.22
CA ALA A 745 23.04 59.67 -3.73
C ALA A 745 23.24 59.42 -5.24
N TYR A 746 23.09 58.17 -5.71
CA TYR A 746 23.18 57.84 -7.14
C TYR A 746 22.06 58.46 -7.96
N ALA A 747 20.82 58.38 -7.47
CA ALA A 747 19.66 58.98 -8.15
C ALA A 747 19.89 60.48 -8.41
N ARG A 748 20.44 61.20 -7.42
CA ARG A 748 20.74 62.64 -7.53
C ARG A 748 22.01 62.97 -8.32
N ALA A 749 23.02 62.11 -8.32
CA ALA A 749 24.27 62.35 -9.06
C ALA A 749 24.08 62.14 -10.57
N PHE A 750 23.38 61.07 -10.96
CA PHE A 750 23.14 60.70 -12.35
C PHE A 750 21.88 61.34 -12.94
N ASN A 751 21.16 62.15 -12.17
CA ASN A 751 19.90 62.78 -12.58
C ASN A 751 18.84 61.77 -13.05
N HIS A 752 18.86 60.56 -12.49
CA HIS A 752 17.97 59.46 -12.82
C HIS A 752 17.00 59.23 -11.66
N PRO A 753 15.79 59.80 -11.70
CA PRO A 753 14.81 59.63 -10.62
C PRO A 753 14.36 58.17 -10.42
N GLU A 754 14.63 57.29 -11.39
CA GLU A 754 14.31 55.85 -11.40
C GLU A 754 15.17 55.00 -10.45
N LEU A 755 16.23 55.56 -9.87
CA LEU A 755 17.06 54.88 -8.86
C LEU A 755 16.53 55.06 -7.42
N LYS A 756 15.46 55.84 -7.24
CA LYS A 756 14.78 56.02 -5.96
C LYS A 756 13.87 54.85 -5.65
N ASP A 757 13.89 54.36 -4.41
CA ASP A 757 12.96 53.33 -3.95
C ASP A 757 11.62 53.99 -3.57
N VAL A 758 10.54 53.63 -4.25
CA VAL A 758 9.17 54.12 -3.94
C VAL A 758 8.48 53.21 -2.91
N SER A 759 9.05 52.03 -2.61
CA SER A 759 8.37 50.98 -1.84
C SER A 759 8.60 51.01 -0.32
N GLN A 760 9.53 51.83 0.18
CA GLN A 760 9.79 51.99 1.62
C GLN A 760 9.39 53.37 2.18
N SER A 761 8.86 54.26 1.34
CA SER A 761 8.65 55.68 1.68
C SER A 761 7.31 55.99 2.38
N GLU A 762 6.77 55.09 3.22
CA GLU A 762 5.64 55.45 4.09
C GLU A 762 6.05 55.75 5.54
N GLU A 763 7.23 55.33 6.00
CA GLU A 763 7.64 55.53 7.42
C GLU A 763 8.91 56.36 7.65
N GLU A 764 9.79 56.59 6.67
CA GLU A 764 11.04 57.37 6.86
C GLU A 764 11.03 58.70 6.09
N ASP A 765 11.27 59.80 6.82
CA ASP A 765 11.30 61.18 6.30
C ASP A 765 12.54 61.36 5.39
N PRO A 766 12.41 61.81 4.13
CA PRO A 766 13.53 62.04 3.21
C PRO A 766 14.65 62.93 3.78
N ASP A 767 14.32 63.72 4.80
CA ASP A 767 15.24 64.59 5.52
C ASP A 767 16.15 63.85 6.51
N GLU A 768 15.87 62.58 6.89
CA GLU A 768 16.75 61.77 7.72
C GLU A 768 17.98 61.26 6.96
N VAL A 769 17.83 60.84 5.70
CA VAL A 769 18.94 60.38 4.85
C VAL A 769 19.99 61.48 4.63
N LEU A 770 19.53 62.73 4.55
CA LEU A 770 20.41 63.90 4.39
C LEU A 770 21.28 64.17 5.61
N LYS A 771 20.90 63.64 6.78
CA LYS A 771 21.64 63.77 8.05
C LYS A 771 22.59 62.59 8.29
N GLU A 772 22.53 61.55 7.46
CA GLU A 772 23.37 60.36 7.61
C GLU A 772 24.83 60.64 7.23
N THR A 773 25.75 59.97 7.92
CA THR A 773 27.20 60.05 7.68
C THR A 773 27.80 58.66 7.53
N ILE A 774 28.84 58.53 6.71
CA ILE A 774 29.49 57.25 6.40
C ILE A 774 30.91 57.26 6.94
N THR A 775 31.32 56.17 7.58
CA THR A 775 32.70 55.96 8.02
C THR A 775 33.58 55.37 6.92
N ARG A 776 34.90 55.55 7.03
CA ARG A 776 35.86 54.97 6.06
C ARG A 776 35.70 53.45 5.90
N HIS A 777 35.43 52.74 6.99
CA HIS A 777 35.17 51.31 6.99
C HIS A 777 33.91 50.93 6.19
N GLU A 778 32.80 51.65 6.42
CA GLU A 778 31.54 51.42 5.70
C GLU A 778 31.67 51.72 4.21
N LEU A 779 32.41 52.78 3.85
CA LEU A 779 32.73 53.12 2.46
C LEU A 779 33.61 52.05 1.79
N ALA A 780 34.63 51.55 2.50
CA ALA A 780 35.47 50.45 2.02
C ALA A 780 34.64 49.19 1.76
N GLN A 781 33.77 48.84 2.72
CA GLN A 781 32.89 47.68 2.62
C GLN A 781 31.89 47.83 1.45
N ALA A 782 31.36 49.04 1.21
CA ALA A 782 30.49 49.34 0.08
C ALA A 782 31.23 49.21 -1.28
N MET A 783 32.51 49.60 -1.35
CA MET A 783 33.35 49.38 -2.53
C MET A 783 33.86 47.93 -2.68
N GLY A 784 33.65 47.08 -1.68
CA GLY A 784 34.23 45.73 -1.66
C GLY A 784 35.75 45.71 -1.50
N MET A 785 36.33 46.80 -0.97
CA MET A 785 37.75 46.99 -0.73
C MET A 785 38.06 46.89 0.77
N ARG A 786 39.33 46.77 1.13
CA ARG A 786 39.73 46.83 2.54
C ARG A 786 39.91 48.29 2.97
N GLU A 787 39.70 48.56 4.26
CA GLU A 787 39.85 49.90 4.84
C GLU A 787 41.30 50.43 4.73
N ASP A 788 42.27 49.53 4.67
CA ASP A 788 43.70 49.82 4.50
C ASP A 788 44.13 50.00 3.03
N ASP A 789 43.25 49.78 2.05
CA ASP A 789 43.60 49.99 0.65
C ASP A 789 43.81 51.49 0.35
N LEU A 790 44.93 51.80 -0.30
CA LEU A 790 45.43 53.16 -0.54
C LEU A 790 44.41 54.06 -1.25
N PHE A 791 43.66 53.52 -2.21
CA PHE A 791 42.58 54.21 -2.91
C PHE A 791 41.47 54.69 -1.96
N VAL A 792 41.02 53.83 -1.04
CA VAL A 792 39.95 54.17 -0.08
C VAL A 792 40.40 55.28 0.86
N GLN A 793 41.64 55.21 1.34
CA GLN A 793 42.21 56.23 2.21
C GLN A 793 42.29 57.59 1.53
N ARG A 794 42.78 57.61 0.28
CA ARG A 794 42.95 58.83 -0.52
C ARG A 794 41.62 59.43 -0.94
N MET A 795 40.68 58.60 -1.39
CA MET A 795 39.33 59.05 -1.73
C MET A 795 38.66 59.68 -0.51
N PHE A 796 38.71 59.01 0.64
CA PHE A 796 38.14 59.52 1.89
C PHE A 796 38.79 60.85 2.32
N ALA A 797 40.10 60.98 2.19
CA ALA A 797 40.85 62.19 2.55
C ALA A 797 40.48 63.40 1.68
N VAL A 798 40.27 63.19 0.37
CA VAL A 798 39.86 64.26 -0.55
C VAL A 798 38.40 64.68 -0.35
N THR A 799 37.53 63.73 -0.02
CA THR A 799 36.10 63.98 0.11
C THR A 799 35.67 64.61 1.44
N ALA A 800 36.38 64.30 2.53
CA ALA A 800 35.95 64.65 3.88
C ALA A 800 36.52 66.03 4.28
N HIS A 801 35.79 67.10 3.98
CA HIS A 801 36.21 68.48 4.25
C HIS A 801 35.87 68.93 5.67
N GLN A 802 34.72 68.49 6.22
CA GLN A 802 34.24 68.91 7.54
C GLN A 802 34.78 68.06 8.69
N ASN A 803 34.90 66.74 8.50
CA ASN A 803 35.33 65.80 9.54
C ASN A 803 36.16 64.65 8.93
N SER A 804 37.45 64.57 9.24
CA SER A 804 38.37 63.59 8.62
C SER A 804 38.06 62.12 8.88
N ASP A 805 37.15 61.82 9.82
CA ASP A 805 36.73 60.46 10.19
C ASP A 805 35.39 60.04 9.56
N CYS A 806 34.57 60.97 9.04
CA CYS A 806 33.21 60.69 8.54
C CYS A 806 32.85 61.56 7.34
N LEU A 807 32.09 60.99 6.42
CA LEU A 807 31.72 61.60 5.16
C LEU A 807 30.21 61.87 5.15
N SER A 808 29.79 63.12 4.95
CA SER A 808 28.37 63.51 4.92
C SER A 808 27.73 63.26 3.54
N PHE A 809 26.40 63.14 3.50
CA PHE A 809 25.68 62.97 2.22
C PHE A 809 26.02 64.04 1.17
N ALA A 810 26.16 65.30 1.58
CA ALA A 810 26.48 66.40 0.68
C ALA A 810 27.90 66.29 0.09
N GLU A 811 28.90 65.99 0.94
CA GLU A 811 30.28 65.79 0.52
C GLU A 811 30.42 64.60 -0.44
N PHE A 812 29.71 63.51 -0.16
CA PHE A 812 29.67 62.33 -1.04
C PHE A 812 29.09 62.69 -2.41
N LEU A 813 27.93 63.36 -2.41
CA LEU A 813 27.19 63.69 -3.60
C LEU A 813 27.97 64.66 -4.50
N GLU A 814 28.70 65.61 -3.92
CA GLU A 814 29.51 66.56 -4.68
C GLU A 814 30.62 65.85 -5.47
N VAL A 815 31.36 64.96 -4.79
CA VAL A 815 32.45 64.19 -5.41
C VAL A 815 31.90 63.22 -6.45
N LEU A 816 30.78 62.57 -6.16
CA LEU A 816 30.10 61.68 -7.09
C LEU A 816 29.57 62.41 -8.34
N LYS A 817 29.06 63.64 -8.19
CA LYS A 817 28.66 64.52 -9.30
C LYS A 817 29.85 64.95 -10.16
N LYS A 818 31.00 65.28 -9.54
CA LYS A 818 32.25 65.59 -10.25
C LYS A 818 32.76 64.37 -11.05
N PHE A 819 32.69 63.17 -10.49
CA PHE A 819 33.04 61.93 -11.20
C PHE A 819 32.07 61.60 -12.34
N SER A 820 30.76 61.78 -12.15
CA SER A 820 29.75 61.47 -13.17
C SER A 820 29.71 62.51 -14.29
N ASN A 821 29.38 63.76 -13.95
CA ASN A 821 28.99 64.82 -14.89
C ASN A 821 30.06 65.90 -15.05
N GLY A 822 31.16 65.82 -14.30
CA GLY A 822 32.27 66.77 -14.42
C GLY A 822 32.95 66.69 -15.78
N THR A 823 33.55 67.79 -16.20
CA THR A 823 34.42 67.83 -17.38
C THR A 823 35.67 66.97 -17.17
N ILE A 824 36.32 66.53 -18.25
CA ILE A 824 37.55 65.72 -18.17
C ILE A 824 38.60 66.41 -17.29
N LYS A 825 38.68 67.75 -17.38
CA LYS A 825 39.56 68.56 -16.54
C LYS A 825 39.23 68.45 -15.05
N GLU A 826 37.96 68.56 -14.67
CA GLU A 826 37.52 68.41 -13.27
C GLU A 826 37.74 66.99 -12.73
N LYS A 827 37.63 65.96 -13.59
CA LYS A 827 37.92 64.57 -13.21
C LYS A 827 39.42 64.34 -13.03
N CYS A 828 40.26 64.90 -13.90
CA CYS A 828 41.71 64.84 -13.77
C CYS A 828 42.17 65.61 -12.53
N GLU A 829 41.57 66.76 -12.24
CA GLU A 829 41.82 67.55 -11.02
C GLU A 829 41.48 66.77 -9.75
N LEU A 830 40.36 66.06 -9.74
CA LEU A 830 39.93 65.23 -8.62
C LEU A 830 40.81 63.98 -8.43
N LEU A 831 41.26 63.34 -9.51
CA LEU A 831 42.18 62.21 -9.43
C LEU A 831 43.60 62.65 -9.03
N PHE A 832 44.03 63.83 -9.49
CA PHE A 832 45.28 64.44 -9.10
C PHE A 832 45.26 64.82 -7.62
N SER A 833 44.17 65.40 -7.12
CA SER A 833 44.02 65.71 -5.68
C SER A 833 43.97 64.47 -4.80
N MET A 834 43.52 63.32 -5.31
CA MET A 834 43.65 62.03 -4.61
C MET A 834 45.09 61.53 -4.55
N CYS A 835 45.94 61.95 -5.47
CA CYS A 835 47.36 61.59 -5.49
C CYS A 835 48.23 62.57 -4.68
N ASP A 836 47.83 63.84 -4.62
CA ASP A 836 48.50 64.93 -3.92
C ASP A 836 48.03 64.97 -2.44
N VAL A 837 48.67 64.17 -1.60
CA VAL A 837 48.35 64.07 -0.16
C VAL A 837 48.75 65.34 0.62
N ASN A 838 49.74 66.10 0.13
CA ASN A 838 50.31 67.26 0.82
C ASN A 838 49.67 68.59 0.39
N GLY A 839 48.96 68.60 -0.74
CA GLY A 839 48.35 69.80 -1.33
C GLY A 839 49.38 70.77 -1.90
N ASP A 840 50.57 70.28 -2.25
CA ASP A 840 51.71 71.09 -2.72
C ASP A 840 51.77 71.20 -4.25
N GLY A 841 50.89 70.49 -4.98
CA GLY A 841 50.81 70.52 -6.43
C GLY A 841 51.82 69.63 -7.15
N GLU A 842 52.56 68.79 -6.42
CA GLU A 842 53.57 67.86 -6.96
C GLU A 842 53.39 66.44 -6.38
N VAL A 843 53.25 65.42 -7.24
CA VAL A 843 53.05 64.03 -6.79
C VAL A 843 54.32 63.21 -7.00
N ASN A 844 54.78 62.52 -5.95
CA ASN A 844 55.91 61.59 -6.06
C ASN A 844 55.56 60.42 -7.02
N ARG A 845 56.47 60.13 -7.96
CA ARG A 845 56.33 59.06 -8.95
C ARG A 845 56.01 57.68 -8.33
N THR A 846 56.66 57.33 -7.23
CA THR A 846 56.46 56.02 -6.57
C THR A 846 55.06 55.89 -5.97
N GLU A 847 54.59 56.96 -5.33
CA GLU A 847 53.24 57.03 -4.77
C GLU A 847 52.15 57.03 -5.84
N PHE A 848 52.41 57.69 -6.98
CA PHE A 848 51.49 57.66 -8.12
C PHE A 848 51.35 56.24 -8.70
N ILE A 849 52.46 55.51 -8.84
CA ILE A 849 52.45 54.13 -9.32
C ILE A 849 51.69 53.21 -8.35
N ASP A 850 51.90 53.36 -7.04
CA ASP A 850 51.21 52.55 -6.04
C ASP A 850 49.71 52.89 -5.94
N PHE A 851 49.34 54.15 -6.18
CA PHE A 851 47.94 54.54 -6.35
C PHE A 851 47.30 53.90 -7.58
N LEU A 852 47.97 53.92 -8.74
CA LEU A 852 47.48 53.27 -9.96
C LEU A 852 47.34 51.75 -9.77
N LYS A 853 48.25 51.10 -9.04
CA LYS A 853 48.11 49.69 -8.66
C LYS A 853 46.87 49.46 -7.79
N SER A 854 46.60 50.35 -6.83
CA SER A 854 45.40 50.29 -5.97
C SER A 854 44.10 50.55 -6.75
N LEU A 855 44.09 51.52 -7.67
CA LEU A 855 42.95 51.83 -8.54
C LEU A 855 42.66 50.68 -9.52
N LYS A 856 43.70 50.06 -10.08
CA LYS A 856 43.56 48.89 -10.96
C LYS A 856 42.99 47.68 -10.21
N SER A 857 43.35 47.52 -8.93
CA SER A 857 42.72 46.54 -8.04
C SER A 857 41.21 46.83 -7.87
N ALA A 858 40.82 48.10 -7.76
CA ALA A 858 39.40 48.51 -7.72
C ALA A 858 38.67 48.25 -9.06
N ALA A 859 39.34 48.46 -10.20
CA ALA A 859 38.81 48.19 -11.54
C ALA A 859 38.82 46.69 -11.94
N GLY A 860 39.29 45.79 -11.07
CA GLY A 860 39.18 44.33 -11.24
C GLY A 860 40.16 43.67 -12.24
N VAL A 861 41.21 44.36 -12.69
CA VAL A 861 42.14 43.85 -13.73
C VAL A 861 43.32 43.09 -13.10
N LYS A 862 43.32 41.75 -13.18
CA LYS A 862 44.43 40.90 -12.70
C LYS A 862 45.50 40.69 -13.77
N LEU A 863 46.69 41.30 -13.59
CA LEU A 863 47.92 41.02 -14.35
C LEU A 863 49.02 40.60 -13.36
N SER A 864 50.03 39.83 -13.78
CA SER A 864 51.18 39.48 -12.92
C SER A 864 52.00 40.73 -12.58
N GLU A 865 52.44 40.90 -11.33
CA GLU A 865 53.12 42.10 -10.80
C GLU A 865 54.23 42.65 -11.71
N ILE A 866 55.05 41.78 -12.30
CA ILE A 866 56.17 42.13 -13.18
C ILE A 866 55.70 42.81 -14.48
N SER A 867 54.64 42.30 -15.10
CA SER A 867 54.06 42.88 -16.32
C SER A 867 53.32 44.20 -16.05
N GLN A 868 52.92 44.47 -14.80
CA GLN A 868 52.20 45.70 -14.47
C GLN A 868 53.13 46.92 -14.42
N THR A 869 54.34 46.75 -13.89
CA THR A 869 55.29 47.85 -13.75
C THR A 869 55.82 48.30 -15.11
N ASP A 870 56.07 47.35 -16.02
CA ASP A 870 56.57 47.64 -17.38
C ASP A 870 55.55 48.42 -18.24
N VAL A 871 54.25 48.09 -18.13
CA VAL A 871 53.21 48.81 -18.88
C VAL A 871 53.06 50.24 -18.37
N ILE A 872 53.04 50.43 -17.04
CA ILE A 872 52.92 51.76 -16.43
C ILE A 872 54.16 52.61 -16.75
N GLU A 873 55.36 52.02 -16.69
CA GLU A 873 56.61 52.68 -17.11
C GLU A 873 56.59 53.07 -18.59
N SER A 874 56.06 52.22 -19.46
CA SER A 874 55.96 52.52 -20.90
C SER A 874 55.00 53.66 -21.22
N VAL A 875 53.94 53.84 -20.42
CA VAL A 875 52.99 54.96 -20.54
C VAL A 875 53.63 56.24 -20.03
N LEU A 876 54.31 56.21 -18.88
CA LEU A 876 55.00 57.37 -18.32
C LEU A 876 56.11 57.89 -19.24
N TYR A 877 56.90 57.00 -19.85
CA TYR A 877 57.96 57.36 -20.79
C TYR A 877 57.41 58.05 -22.06
N ARG A 878 56.27 57.60 -22.58
CA ARG A 878 55.63 58.19 -23.79
C ARG A 878 55.08 59.59 -23.55
N SER A 879 54.66 59.88 -22.32
CA SER A 879 54.15 61.20 -21.92
C SER A 879 55.27 62.23 -21.62
N GLY A 880 56.54 61.89 -21.90
CA GLY A 880 57.68 62.80 -21.71
C GLY A 880 58.32 62.75 -20.33
N ILE A 881 57.93 61.81 -19.46
CA ILE A 881 58.44 61.67 -18.09
C ILE A 881 59.52 60.58 -18.06
N THR A 882 60.79 60.98 -18.07
CA THR A 882 61.94 60.07 -17.94
C THR A 882 62.09 59.57 -16.48
N ARG A 883 62.94 58.56 -16.26
CA ARG A 883 63.20 58.00 -14.91
C ARG A 883 63.83 58.99 -13.94
N ASP A 884 64.32 60.13 -14.43
CA ASP A 884 65.02 61.14 -13.64
C ASP A 884 64.06 62.15 -12.97
N ASN A 885 62.78 62.20 -13.39
CA ASN A 885 61.76 63.04 -12.77
C ASN A 885 61.14 62.30 -11.58
N GLU A 886 61.48 62.71 -10.35
CA GLU A 886 60.89 62.18 -9.12
C GLU A 886 59.45 62.68 -8.87
N TRP A 887 59.09 63.82 -9.45
CA TRP A 887 57.81 64.51 -9.22
C TRP A 887 57.00 64.64 -10.52
N ILE A 888 55.69 64.46 -10.41
CA ILE A 888 54.71 64.57 -11.50
C ILE A 888 53.86 65.80 -11.21
N THR A 889 53.90 66.79 -12.11
CA THR A 889 53.10 68.02 -11.96
C THR A 889 51.68 67.81 -12.51
N LYS A 890 50.76 68.72 -12.15
CA LYS A 890 49.38 68.70 -12.67
C LYS A 890 49.32 68.71 -14.21
N ALA A 891 50.21 69.44 -14.87
CA ALA A 891 50.27 69.49 -16.33
C ALA A 891 50.77 68.16 -16.94
N ASP A 892 51.72 67.50 -16.28
CA ASP A 892 52.22 66.18 -16.71
C ASP A 892 51.13 65.12 -16.57
N PHE A 893 50.34 65.19 -15.49
CA PHE A 893 49.20 64.30 -15.24
C PHE A 893 48.08 64.46 -16.29
N GLU A 894 47.74 65.69 -16.66
CA GLU A 894 46.80 65.98 -17.76
C GLU A 894 47.34 65.47 -19.12
N SER A 895 48.65 65.51 -19.34
CA SER A 895 49.28 64.96 -20.55
C SER A 895 49.20 63.43 -20.61
N ILE A 896 49.40 62.74 -19.46
CA ILE A 896 49.34 61.29 -19.36
C ILE A 896 47.94 60.78 -19.74
N LEU A 897 46.89 61.46 -19.27
CA LEU A 897 45.49 61.08 -19.49
C LEU A 897 44.96 61.48 -20.87
N SER A 898 45.41 62.61 -21.42
CA SER A 898 45.00 63.05 -22.78
C SER A 898 45.65 62.24 -23.90
N GLN A 899 46.89 61.76 -23.74
CA GLN A 899 47.55 60.91 -24.74
C GLN A 899 47.01 59.47 -24.74
N THR A 900 46.54 58.95 -23.60
CA THR A 900 45.89 57.62 -23.54
C THR A 900 44.55 57.58 -24.29
N GLU A 901 43.94 58.73 -24.56
CA GLU A 901 42.65 58.87 -25.24
C GLU A 901 42.73 58.69 -26.77
N THR A 902 43.90 58.93 -27.40
CA THR A 902 44.04 58.94 -28.87
C THR A 902 44.42 57.60 -29.51
N GLN A 903 45.02 56.66 -28.76
CA GLN A 903 45.42 55.34 -29.28
C GLN A 903 44.49 54.18 -28.89
N ILE A 904 43.63 54.37 -27.90
CA ILE A 904 42.69 53.35 -27.43
C ILE A 904 41.30 53.92 -27.68
N GLY A 905 40.66 53.54 -28.79
CA GLY A 905 39.31 53.98 -29.13
C GLY A 905 38.37 53.82 -27.93
N ARG A 906 37.88 54.96 -27.42
CA ARG A 906 37.03 55.11 -26.22
C ARG A 906 37.67 54.56 -24.94
N VAL A 907 38.31 55.43 -24.17
CA VAL A 907 38.49 55.20 -22.72
C VAL A 907 37.09 55.07 -22.11
N PRO A 908 36.75 53.98 -21.38
CA PRO A 908 35.47 53.89 -20.70
C PRO A 908 35.40 55.01 -19.65
N PRO A 909 34.23 55.61 -19.38
CA PRO A 909 34.10 56.52 -18.26
C PRO A 909 34.60 55.80 -17.00
N VAL A 910 35.55 56.40 -16.29
CA VAL A 910 36.00 55.92 -14.97
C VAL A 910 34.82 56.07 -14.02
N GLY A 911 33.93 55.08 -14.03
CA GLY A 911 32.87 54.92 -13.05
C GLY A 911 33.41 54.06 -11.91
N LEU A 912 33.33 54.58 -10.69
CA LEU A 912 33.56 53.79 -9.49
C LEU A 912 32.32 52.92 -9.26
N ASP A 913 32.45 51.61 -9.45
CA ASP A 913 31.39 50.65 -9.17
C ASP A 913 31.44 50.24 -7.70
N PHE A 914 30.36 50.48 -6.97
CA PHE A 914 30.22 50.07 -5.58
C PHE A 914 29.41 48.75 -5.56
N ARG A 915 29.90 47.76 -4.81
CA ARG A 915 29.43 46.35 -4.72
C ARG A 915 29.77 45.40 -5.88
N GLY A 916 31.07 45.22 -6.15
CA GLY A 916 31.74 43.91 -6.15
C GLY A 916 31.06 42.70 -6.83
N ALA A 917 30.50 42.84 -8.03
CA ALA A 917 30.15 41.73 -8.90
C ALA A 917 31.18 41.58 -10.04
N ARG A 918 31.57 40.34 -10.34
CA ARG A 918 32.59 40.03 -11.37
C ARG A 918 32.14 40.53 -12.75
N MET A 919 32.92 41.42 -13.36
CA MET A 919 32.78 41.78 -14.77
C MET A 919 33.08 40.55 -15.64
N LYS A 920 32.05 39.96 -16.27
CA LYS A 920 32.25 39.17 -17.49
C LYS A 920 32.27 40.16 -18.64
N VAL A 921 33.44 40.32 -19.26
CA VAL A 921 33.61 41.22 -20.40
C VAL A 921 32.86 40.63 -21.59
N ASN A 922 31.67 41.14 -21.87
CA ASN A 922 31.02 41.00 -23.17
C ASN A 922 30.71 42.41 -23.67
N LEU A 923 31.16 42.71 -24.89
CA LEU A 923 31.46 44.06 -25.39
C LEU A 923 30.24 44.92 -25.77
N GLN A 924 29.05 44.67 -25.23
CA GLN A 924 27.83 45.35 -25.71
C GLN A 924 26.73 45.68 -24.69
N GLU A 925 26.90 45.44 -23.39
CA GLU A 925 25.83 45.74 -22.41
C GLU A 925 26.30 46.63 -21.26
N THR A 926 25.62 47.77 -21.11
CA THR A 926 25.64 48.70 -19.97
C THR A 926 24.98 48.08 -18.72
N ALA A 927 25.35 46.85 -18.36
CA ALA A 927 24.74 46.08 -17.27
C ALA A 927 25.42 46.27 -15.89
N SER A 928 26.42 47.14 -15.77
CA SER A 928 27.08 47.43 -14.48
C SER A 928 26.37 48.49 -13.64
N LEU A 929 25.43 49.25 -14.22
CA LEU A 929 24.61 50.24 -13.50
C LEU A 929 23.37 49.61 -12.83
N SER A 930 23.07 48.34 -13.10
CA SER A 930 21.90 47.64 -12.56
C SER A 930 22.13 46.97 -11.20
N SER A 931 23.30 47.13 -10.57
CA SER A 931 23.56 46.61 -9.22
C SER A 931 22.79 47.38 -8.14
N PHE A 932 22.44 48.64 -8.41
CA PHE A 932 21.59 49.50 -7.55
C PHE A 932 20.21 49.80 -8.13
N ALA A 933 19.99 49.54 -9.42
CA ALA A 933 18.68 49.73 -10.03
C ALA A 933 17.73 48.62 -9.57
N VAL A 934 16.62 49.01 -8.92
CA VAL A 934 15.41 48.20 -8.99
C VAL A 934 15.00 48.19 -10.48
N PRO A 935 14.76 47.03 -11.11
CA PRO A 935 14.30 47.00 -12.49
C PRO A 935 13.04 47.87 -12.62
N ILE A 936 13.01 48.72 -13.64
CA ILE A 936 11.92 49.66 -13.96
C ILE A 936 10.58 48.93 -13.89
N GLU A 937 9.80 49.16 -12.84
CA GLU A 937 8.36 48.91 -12.88
C GLU A 937 7.73 50.02 -13.74
N HIS A 938 7.71 49.80 -15.06
CA HIS A 938 6.78 50.54 -15.90
C HIS A 938 5.36 50.25 -15.38
N HIS A 939 4.69 51.28 -14.87
CA HIS A 939 3.31 51.25 -14.37
C HIS A 939 2.35 50.53 -15.33
N SER A 940 2.24 49.22 -15.15
CA SER A 940 1.16 48.34 -15.61
C SER A 940 1.34 47.03 -14.83
N LEU A 941 0.49 46.82 -13.83
CA LEU A 941 0.50 45.65 -12.93
C LEU A 941 0.56 44.30 -13.67
N THR A 942 0.12 44.29 -14.93
CA THR A 942 0.13 43.13 -15.81
C THR A 942 1.49 42.86 -16.45
N ARG A 943 2.26 43.87 -16.87
CA ARG A 943 3.56 43.67 -17.55
C ARG A 943 4.69 43.29 -16.60
N THR A 944 4.70 43.79 -15.37
CA THR A 944 5.73 43.47 -14.35
C THR A 944 5.66 42.02 -13.89
N PHE A 945 4.44 41.48 -13.75
CA PHE A 945 4.22 40.06 -13.46
C PHE A 945 4.73 39.15 -14.59
N PHE A 946 4.36 39.44 -15.84
CA PHE A 946 4.83 38.65 -16.99
C PHE A 946 6.34 38.77 -17.22
N GLY A 947 6.94 39.93 -16.99
CA GLY A 947 8.40 40.13 -17.08
C GLY A 947 9.16 39.35 -16.00
N SER A 948 8.69 39.38 -14.75
CA SER A 948 9.25 38.60 -13.64
C SER A 948 9.10 37.10 -13.87
N ILE A 949 7.94 36.65 -14.37
CA ILE A 949 7.73 35.25 -14.78
C ILE A 949 8.65 34.87 -15.94
N ALA A 950 8.80 35.72 -16.96
CA ALA A 950 9.68 35.44 -18.08
C ALA A 950 11.15 35.30 -17.62
N ALA A 951 11.62 36.21 -16.77
CA ALA A 951 12.97 36.12 -16.19
C ALA A 951 13.15 34.87 -15.31
N PHE A 952 12.14 34.51 -14.52
CA PHE A 952 12.14 33.26 -13.74
C PHE A 952 12.16 32.03 -14.65
N MET A 953 11.31 32.02 -15.69
CA MET A 953 11.25 30.95 -16.67
C MET A 953 12.55 30.80 -17.44
N GLU A 954 13.21 31.89 -17.80
CA GLU A 954 14.49 31.86 -18.49
C GLU A 954 15.62 31.35 -17.59
N THR A 955 15.69 31.86 -16.35
CA THR A 955 16.70 31.47 -15.35
C THR A 955 16.57 29.99 -14.97
N TYR A 956 15.34 29.50 -14.80
CA TYR A 956 15.05 28.13 -14.34
C TYR A 956 14.48 27.22 -15.45
N ARG A 957 14.68 27.55 -16.73
CA ARG A 957 14.10 26.81 -17.86
C ARG A 957 14.36 25.30 -17.81
N GLN A 958 15.59 24.92 -17.47
CA GLN A 958 16.02 23.52 -17.34
C GLN A 958 15.32 22.84 -16.16
N HIS A 959 15.26 23.52 -15.01
CA HIS A 959 14.58 23.01 -13.81
C HIS A 959 13.08 22.84 -14.07
N ILE A 960 12.42 23.82 -14.71
CA ILE A 960 11.00 23.76 -15.03
C ILE A 960 10.71 22.59 -15.99
N ALA A 961 11.52 22.41 -17.03
CA ALA A 961 11.34 21.31 -17.98
C ALA A 961 11.48 19.94 -17.31
N ILE A 962 12.52 19.74 -16.49
CA ILE A 962 12.74 18.46 -15.77
C ILE A 962 11.67 18.24 -14.71
N MET A 963 11.27 19.28 -13.97
CA MET A 963 10.19 19.19 -12.99
C MET A 963 8.85 18.85 -13.66
N PHE A 964 8.56 19.44 -14.82
CA PHE A 964 7.38 19.11 -15.60
C PHE A 964 7.38 17.63 -16.02
N ILE A 965 8.48 17.15 -16.62
CA ILE A 965 8.63 15.75 -17.01
C ILE A 965 8.46 14.83 -15.79
N TYR A 966 9.11 15.14 -14.68
CA TYR A 966 9.04 14.37 -13.44
C TYR A 966 7.61 14.28 -12.87
N ILE A 967 6.88 15.40 -12.85
CA ILE A 967 5.48 15.45 -12.41
C ILE A 967 4.59 14.66 -13.38
N CYS A 968 4.76 14.84 -14.68
CA CYS A 968 4.04 14.08 -15.70
C CYS A 968 4.25 12.57 -15.55
N VAL A 969 5.49 12.12 -15.36
CA VAL A 969 5.80 10.69 -15.16
C VAL A 969 5.13 10.16 -13.88
N ASN A 970 5.16 10.91 -12.77
CA ASN A 970 4.46 10.52 -11.54
C ASN A 970 2.94 10.37 -11.77
N ILE A 971 2.33 11.31 -12.47
CA ILE A 971 0.90 11.27 -12.81
C ILE A 971 0.60 10.08 -13.73
N ILE A 972 1.43 9.84 -14.74
CA ILE A 972 1.25 8.72 -15.69
C ILE A 972 1.34 7.37 -14.97
N VAL A 973 2.36 7.17 -14.13
CA VAL A 973 2.56 5.93 -13.37
C VAL A 973 1.41 5.68 -12.40
N PHE A 974 0.93 6.72 -11.72
CA PHE A 974 -0.26 6.63 -10.87
C PHE A 974 -1.51 6.29 -11.68
N THR A 975 -1.74 7.01 -12.78
CA THR A 975 -2.95 6.90 -13.60
C THR A 975 -3.03 5.56 -14.33
N GLU A 976 -1.92 5.02 -14.83
CA GLU A 976 -1.85 3.69 -15.44
C GLU A 976 -2.35 2.62 -14.46
N ARG A 977 -1.82 2.61 -13.23
CA ARG A 977 -2.26 1.64 -12.21
C ARG A 977 -3.67 1.90 -11.72
N PHE A 978 -4.03 3.17 -11.55
CA PHE A 978 -5.40 3.53 -11.19
C PHE A 978 -6.39 3.02 -12.23
N TRP A 979 -6.12 3.24 -13.53
CA TRP A 979 -6.95 2.79 -14.64
C TRP A 979 -7.05 1.26 -14.70
N HIS A 980 -5.90 0.57 -14.60
CA HIS A 980 -5.85 -0.89 -14.62
C HIS A 980 -6.74 -1.51 -13.53
N PHE A 981 -6.58 -1.09 -12.26
CA PHE A 981 -7.38 -1.62 -11.15
C PHE A 981 -8.82 -1.09 -11.12
N ARG A 982 -9.11 -0.01 -11.85
CA ARG A 982 -10.47 0.53 -11.96
C ARG A 982 -11.30 -0.17 -13.04
N TYR A 983 -10.68 -0.52 -14.18
CA TYR A 983 -11.39 -0.96 -15.38
C TYR A 983 -10.91 -2.31 -15.96
N GLU A 984 -9.60 -2.60 -15.96
CA GLU A 984 -9.07 -3.81 -16.63
C GLU A 984 -9.13 -5.06 -15.73
N VAL A 985 -9.07 -4.88 -14.41
CA VAL A 985 -9.05 -5.97 -13.41
C VAL A 985 -10.40 -6.14 -12.72
N GLU A 986 -11.50 -5.72 -13.39
CA GLU A 986 -12.86 -5.85 -12.85
C GLU A 986 -13.23 -7.33 -12.59
N HIS A 987 -12.74 -8.24 -13.43
CA HIS A 987 -12.94 -9.70 -13.30
C HIS A 987 -12.41 -10.32 -11.98
N ARG A 988 -11.59 -9.62 -11.20
CA ARG A 988 -11.11 -10.10 -9.88
C ARG A 988 -11.95 -9.62 -8.70
N ASP A 989 -12.99 -8.82 -8.95
CA ASP A 989 -13.95 -8.30 -7.97
C ASP A 989 -13.37 -7.49 -6.77
N LEU A 990 -12.07 -7.18 -6.81
CA LEU A 990 -11.37 -6.34 -5.82
C LEU A 990 -12.04 -4.98 -5.61
N ARG A 991 -12.60 -4.41 -6.68
CA ARG A 991 -13.25 -3.10 -6.68
C ARG A 991 -14.61 -3.12 -5.97
N ARG A 992 -15.35 -4.22 -6.00
CA ARG A 992 -16.66 -4.32 -5.36
C ARG A 992 -16.55 -4.27 -3.84
N VAL A 993 -15.51 -4.93 -3.32
CA VAL A 993 -15.19 -4.94 -1.88
C VAL A 993 -14.50 -3.64 -1.45
N MET A 994 -13.42 -3.24 -2.15
CA MET A 994 -12.50 -2.19 -1.69
C MET A 994 -12.73 -0.82 -2.37
N GLY A 995 -13.70 -0.74 -3.28
CA GLY A 995 -14.09 0.50 -3.98
C GLY A 995 -12.96 1.11 -4.81
N ALA A 996 -12.88 2.44 -4.81
CA ALA A 996 -11.76 3.18 -5.39
C ALA A 996 -10.49 3.09 -4.53
N GLY A 997 -10.59 2.62 -3.28
CA GLY A 997 -9.48 2.51 -2.34
C GLY A 997 -8.33 1.65 -2.88
N ILE A 998 -8.65 0.54 -3.54
CA ILE A 998 -7.63 -0.32 -4.15
C ILE A 998 -6.91 0.35 -5.34
N ALA A 999 -7.63 1.07 -6.20
CA ALA A 999 -7.01 1.76 -7.33
C ALA A 999 -6.07 2.87 -6.84
N ILE A 1000 -6.46 3.60 -5.79
CA ILE A 1000 -5.65 4.64 -5.16
C ILE A 1000 -4.40 4.05 -4.50
N THR A 1001 -4.53 2.97 -3.71
CA THR A 1001 -3.38 2.36 -3.03
C THR A 1001 -2.37 1.78 -4.00
N ARG A 1002 -2.82 1.16 -5.09
CA ARG A 1002 -1.95 0.59 -6.13
C ARG A 1002 -1.30 1.67 -6.99
N GLY A 1003 -2.03 2.75 -7.32
CA GLY A 1003 -1.46 3.94 -7.94
C GLY A 1003 -0.38 4.58 -7.06
N ALA A 1004 -0.66 4.78 -5.78
CA ALA A 1004 0.29 5.32 -4.82
C ALA A 1004 1.51 4.40 -4.65
N ALA A 1005 1.34 3.08 -4.60
CA ALA A 1005 2.44 2.12 -4.53
C ALA A 1005 3.41 2.23 -5.74
N ALA A 1006 2.87 2.44 -6.94
CA ALA A 1006 3.68 2.65 -8.13
C ALA A 1006 4.40 4.00 -8.11
N GLY A 1007 3.72 5.06 -7.63
CA GLY A 1007 4.34 6.36 -7.35
C GLY A 1007 5.51 6.25 -6.35
N ILE A 1008 5.34 5.52 -5.24
CA ILE A 1008 6.43 5.26 -4.27
C ILE A 1008 7.58 4.52 -4.96
N SER A 1009 7.26 3.46 -5.73
CA SER A 1009 8.26 2.62 -6.39
C SER A 1009 9.13 3.43 -7.36
N PHE A 1010 8.52 4.28 -8.18
CA PHE A 1010 9.23 5.16 -9.09
C PHE A 1010 10.11 6.19 -8.36
N ASN A 1011 9.57 6.85 -7.33
CA ASN A 1011 10.33 7.86 -6.60
C ASN A 1011 11.49 7.26 -5.81
N MET A 1012 11.31 6.05 -5.25
CA MET A 1012 12.38 5.30 -4.58
C MET A 1012 13.45 4.82 -5.57
N ALA A 1013 13.08 4.43 -6.78
CA ALA A 1013 14.06 4.17 -7.82
C ALA A 1013 14.88 5.43 -8.18
N LEU A 1014 14.21 6.56 -8.38
CA LEU A 1014 14.84 7.82 -8.79
C LEU A 1014 15.73 8.43 -7.69
N ILE A 1015 15.34 8.31 -6.42
CA ILE A 1015 16.07 8.94 -5.31
C ILE A 1015 17.52 8.44 -5.20
N LEU A 1016 17.81 7.18 -5.57
CA LEU A 1016 19.17 6.64 -5.59
C LEU A 1016 20.07 7.33 -6.62
N LEU A 1017 19.52 7.65 -7.80
CA LEU A 1017 20.26 8.31 -8.87
C LEU A 1017 20.70 9.71 -8.49
N THR A 1018 19.88 10.43 -7.72
CA THR A 1018 20.19 11.81 -7.28
C THR A 1018 21.41 11.91 -6.34
N VAL A 1019 21.85 10.79 -5.76
CA VAL A 1019 22.97 10.73 -4.81
C VAL A 1019 24.25 10.13 -5.44
N CYS A 1020 24.21 9.80 -6.73
CA CYS A 1020 25.35 9.23 -7.48
C CYS A 1020 26.34 10.32 -7.91
N ARG A 1021 27.11 10.87 -6.96
CA ARG A 1021 27.94 12.06 -7.16
C ARG A 1021 29.00 11.92 -8.25
N ASN A 1022 29.67 10.77 -8.33
CA ASN A 1022 30.73 10.54 -9.31
C ASN A 1022 30.15 10.41 -10.71
N VAL A 1023 29.07 9.63 -10.85
CA VAL A 1023 28.36 9.47 -12.14
C VAL A 1023 27.78 10.80 -12.60
N ILE A 1024 27.12 11.54 -11.71
CA ILE A 1024 26.57 12.88 -12.02
C ILE A 1024 27.70 13.82 -12.47
N THR A 1025 28.86 13.81 -11.82
CA THR A 1025 29.99 14.66 -12.20
C THR A 1025 30.48 14.34 -13.62
N VAL A 1026 30.57 13.06 -13.99
CA VAL A 1026 30.97 12.64 -15.34
C VAL A 1026 29.92 13.03 -16.39
N VAL A 1027 28.64 12.82 -16.10
CA VAL A 1027 27.55 13.13 -17.04
C VAL A 1027 27.35 14.63 -17.20
N ARG A 1028 27.63 15.43 -16.16
CA ARG A 1028 27.49 16.89 -16.18
C ARG A 1028 28.33 17.53 -17.29
N ASP A 1029 29.54 17.03 -17.53
CA ASP A 1029 30.44 17.61 -18.53
C ASP A 1029 30.12 17.13 -19.97
N THR A 1030 29.04 16.35 -20.14
CA THR A 1030 28.51 15.92 -21.45
C THR A 1030 27.40 16.87 -21.94
N PRO A 1031 26.93 16.77 -23.20
CA PRO A 1031 25.83 17.60 -23.72
C PRO A 1031 24.52 17.52 -22.90
N LEU A 1032 24.34 16.45 -22.10
CA LEU A 1032 23.21 16.33 -21.19
C LEU A 1032 23.19 17.41 -20.10
N GLY A 1033 24.35 17.96 -19.72
CA GLY A 1033 24.46 19.05 -18.76
C GLY A 1033 23.81 20.36 -19.23
N GLU A 1034 23.61 20.54 -20.54
CA GLU A 1034 22.87 21.68 -21.09
C GLU A 1034 21.35 21.56 -20.94
N PHE A 1035 20.83 20.36 -20.71
CA PHE A 1035 19.40 20.09 -20.56
C PHE A 1035 19.01 19.78 -19.11
N ILE A 1036 19.90 19.15 -18.35
CA ILE A 1036 19.63 18.68 -16.98
C ILE A 1036 20.49 19.48 -15.98
N PRO A 1037 19.89 20.14 -14.99
CA PRO A 1037 20.61 20.95 -14.01
C PRO A 1037 21.21 20.08 -12.90
N PHE A 1038 22.27 19.33 -13.22
CA PHE A 1038 22.92 18.38 -12.31
C PHE A 1038 23.46 19.01 -11.01
N ASP A 1039 23.83 20.29 -11.02
CA ASP A 1039 24.29 21.01 -9.82
C ASP A 1039 23.19 21.14 -8.74
N SER A 1040 21.93 21.01 -9.14
CA SER A 1040 20.76 21.02 -8.24
C SER A 1040 20.28 19.62 -7.83
N ALA A 1041 21.05 18.56 -8.08
CA ALA A 1041 20.63 17.18 -7.82
C ALA A 1041 20.21 16.91 -6.35
N ILE A 1042 20.87 17.54 -5.37
CA ILE A 1042 20.51 17.40 -3.94
C ILE A 1042 19.21 18.15 -3.61
N SER A 1043 18.97 19.29 -4.26
CA SER A 1043 17.68 19.98 -4.13
C SER A 1043 16.56 19.14 -4.73
N PHE A 1044 16.81 18.51 -5.89
CA PHE A 1044 15.89 17.56 -6.51
C PHE A 1044 15.67 16.30 -5.66
N HIS A 1045 16.71 15.76 -5.00
CA HIS A 1045 16.59 14.65 -4.04
C HIS A 1045 15.54 14.93 -2.95
N LYS A 1046 15.53 16.16 -2.39
CA LYS A 1046 14.54 16.55 -1.38
C LYS A 1046 13.13 16.58 -1.96
N ILE A 1047 12.96 17.09 -3.19
CA ILE A 1047 11.66 17.10 -3.88
C ILE A 1047 11.16 15.68 -4.10
N VAL A 1048 12.00 14.77 -4.61
CA VAL A 1048 11.65 13.36 -4.80
C VAL A 1048 11.28 12.71 -3.46
N ALA A 1049 12.00 13.02 -2.38
CA ALA A 1049 11.67 12.56 -1.04
C ALA A 1049 10.28 13.07 -0.57
N TYR A 1050 9.91 14.32 -0.81
CA TYR A 1050 8.59 14.83 -0.43
C TYR A 1050 7.46 14.13 -1.20
N PHE A 1051 7.63 13.88 -2.50
CA PHE A 1051 6.66 13.11 -3.29
C PHE A 1051 6.56 11.67 -2.83
N ALA A 1052 7.69 11.04 -2.51
CA ALA A 1052 7.68 9.69 -1.98
C ALA A 1052 6.97 9.59 -0.62
N LEU A 1053 7.14 10.59 0.26
CA LEU A 1053 6.42 10.66 1.53
C LEU A 1053 4.93 10.83 1.32
N PHE A 1054 4.54 11.75 0.41
CA PHE A 1054 3.13 11.96 0.05
C PHE A 1054 2.48 10.65 -0.41
N TRP A 1055 3.08 9.95 -1.37
CA TRP A 1055 2.54 8.67 -1.85
C TRP A 1055 2.56 7.59 -0.77
N SER A 1056 3.55 7.58 0.12
CA SER A 1056 3.61 6.63 1.26
C SER A 1056 2.45 6.84 2.24
N ILE A 1057 2.07 8.09 2.52
CA ILE A 1057 0.91 8.42 3.35
C ILE A 1057 -0.38 7.96 2.66
N VAL A 1058 -0.57 8.31 1.39
CA VAL A 1058 -1.77 7.91 0.61
C VAL A 1058 -1.89 6.39 0.54
N HIS A 1059 -0.79 5.67 0.31
CA HIS A 1059 -0.75 4.21 0.29
C HIS A 1059 -1.12 3.61 1.64
N THR A 1060 -0.56 4.12 2.74
CA THR A 1060 -0.82 3.65 4.11
C THR A 1060 -2.29 3.85 4.48
N VAL A 1061 -2.82 5.07 4.30
CA VAL A 1061 -4.21 5.40 4.63
C VAL A 1061 -5.17 4.56 3.79
N GLY A 1062 -4.90 4.41 2.49
CA GLY A 1062 -5.72 3.57 1.64
C GLY A 1062 -5.70 2.09 2.07
N HIS A 1063 -4.56 1.56 2.54
CA HIS A 1063 -4.50 0.19 3.07
C HIS A 1063 -5.28 0.02 4.38
N CYS A 1064 -5.30 1.03 5.25
CA CYS A 1064 -6.13 1.01 6.45
C CYS A 1064 -7.63 0.89 6.11
N VAL A 1065 -8.12 1.69 5.16
CA VAL A 1065 -9.52 1.63 4.67
C VAL A 1065 -9.81 0.29 4.00
N ASN A 1066 -8.87 -0.19 3.18
CA ASN A 1066 -8.96 -1.46 2.49
C ASN A 1066 -9.05 -2.65 3.46
N PHE A 1067 -8.25 -2.67 4.53
CA PHE A 1067 -8.31 -3.75 5.53
C PHE A 1067 -9.63 -3.78 6.30
N TYR A 1068 -10.27 -2.64 6.52
CA TYR A 1068 -11.62 -2.59 7.07
C TYR A 1068 -12.63 -3.30 6.14
N HIS A 1069 -12.61 -2.98 4.84
CA HIS A 1069 -13.50 -3.62 3.86
C HIS A 1069 -13.21 -5.11 3.66
N VAL A 1070 -11.94 -5.51 3.70
CA VAL A 1070 -11.53 -6.91 3.61
C VAL A 1070 -11.99 -7.70 4.85
N ALA A 1071 -11.77 -7.19 6.05
CA ALA A 1071 -12.13 -7.90 7.29
C ALA A 1071 -13.64 -8.03 7.54
N THR A 1072 -14.47 -7.34 6.76
CA THR A 1072 -15.93 -7.45 6.81
C THR A 1072 -16.52 -8.45 5.81
N GLN A 1073 -15.67 -9.07 4.98
CA GLN A 1073 -16.10 -10.09 4.02
C GLN A 1073 -16.19 -11.49 4.66
N SER A 1074 -17.02 -12.36 4.10
CA SER A 1074 -17.00 -13.79 4.44
C SER A 1074 -15.67 -14.43 4.06
N GLN A 1075 -15.36 -15.53 4.74
CA GLN A 1075 -14.24 -16.41 4.39
C GLN A 1075 -14.26 -16.83 2.90
N GLU A 1076 -15.40 -17.24 2.36
CA GLU A 1076 -15.55 -17.62 0.95
C GLU A 1076 -15.20 -16.45 0.02
N GLY A 1077 -15.66 -15.23 0.35
CA GLY A 1077 -15.32 -14.02 -0.40
C GLY A 1077 -13.83 -13.70 -0.35
N LEU A 1078 -13.19 -13.88 0.81
CA LEU A 1078 -11.75 -13.70 0.97
C LEU A 1078 -10.93 -14.73 0.19
N GLN A 1079 -11.40 -15.96 0.11
CA GLN A 1079 -10.74 -17.02 -0.65
C GLN A 1079 -10.81 -16.77 -2.17
N CYS A 1080 -11.93 -16.23 -2.68
CA CYS A 1080 -11.99 -15.74 -4.06
C CYS A 1080 -11.09 -14.52 -4.30
N LEU A 1081 -11.01 -13.58 -3.34
CA LEU A 1081 -10.20 -12.36 -3.45
C LEU A 1081 -8.69 -12.66 -3.42
N PHE A 1082 -8.29 -13.62 -2.60
CA PHE A 1082 -6.92 -13.97 -2.31
C PHE A 1082 -6.66 -15.44 -2.61
N GLN A 1083 -6.62 -15.81 -3.89
CA GLN A 1083 -6.42 -17.20 -4.34
C GLN A 1083 -5.13 -17.84 -3.81
N GLU A 1084 -4.11 -17.02 -3.50
CA GLU A 1084 -2.83 -17.46 -2.92
C GLU A 1084 -2.88 -17.66 -1.39
N ALA A 1085 -3.96 -17.21 -0.73
CA ALA A 1085 -4.17 -17.34 0.71
C ALA A 1085 -5.27 -18.37 0.99
N VAL A 1086 -4.89 -19.50 1.57
CA VAL A 1086 -5.84 -20.55 1.98
C VAL A 1086 -6.15 -20.40 3.46
N PHE A 1087 -7.43 -20.23 3.79
CA PHE A 1087 -7.92 -20.15 5.16
C PHE A 1087 -8.60 -21.47 5.53
N GLY A 1088 -8.31 -22.01 6.72
CA GLY A 1088 -9.02 -23.17 7.24
C GLY A 1088 -10.50 -22.85 7.49
N SER A 1089 -11.43 -23.80 7.30
CA SER A 1089 -12.89 -23.58 7.44
C SER A 1089 -13.35 -23.17 8.85
N ASN A 1090 -12.46 -23.29 9.83
CA ASN A 1090 -12.67 -22.88 11.22
C ASN A 1090 -12.11 -21.49 11.55
N PHE A 1091 -11.49 -20.80 10.59
CA PHE A 1091 -10.76 -19.56 10.81
C PHE A 1091 -11.36 -18.41 10.00
N LEU A 1092 -11.82 -17.38 10.72
CA LEU A 1092 -12.26 -16.12 10.12
C LEU A 1092 -11.13 -15.07 10.23
N PRO A 1093 -10.55 -14.60 9.10
CA PRO A 1093 -9.46 -13.62 9.12
C PRO A 1093 -9.91 -12.26 9.67
N SER A 1094 -9.55 -11.97 10.93
CA SER A 1094 -9.88 -10.70 11.59
C SER A 1094 -8.95 -9.55 11.17
N ILE A 1095 -9.28 -8.32 11.58
CA ILE A 1095 -8.40 -7.15 11.38
C ILE A 1095 -7.02 -7.34 12.02
N SER A 1096 -7.01 -7.96 13.21
CA SER A 1096 -5.75 -8.26 13.90
C SER A 1096 -4.87 -9.18 13.07
N TYR A 1097 -5.47 -10.18 12.41
CA TYR A 1097 -4.75 -11.05 11.48
C TYR A 1097 -4.16 -10.25 10.31
N TRP A 1098 -4.91 -9.34 9.68
CA TRP A 1098 -4.40 -8.55 8.56
C TRP A 1098 -3.24 -7.62 8.94
N PHE A 1099 -3.30 -6.94 10.10
CA PHE A 1099 -2.22 -6.06 10.55
C PHE A 1099 -1.00 -6.81 11.11
N TYR A 1100 -1.22 -7.84 11.92
CA TYR A 1100 -0.16 -8.47 12.74
C TYR A 1100 0.13 -9.93 12.38
N GLY A 1101 -0.82 -10.62 11.73
CA GLY A 1101 -0.67 -12.00 11.28
C GLY A 1101 -0.14 -12.15 9.86
N THR A 1102 -0.17 -11.09 9.04
CA THR A 1102 0.38 -11.11 7.67
C THR A 1102 1.75 -10.47 7.57
N ILE A 1103 2.60 -11.01 6.70
CA ILE A 1103 3.91 -10.43 6.37
C ILE A 1103 3.73 -9.02 5.79
N THR A 1104 2.70 -8.80 4.96
CA THR A 1104 2.37 -7.49 4.38
C THR A 1104 2.05 -6.45 5.46
N GLY A 1105 1.26 -6.80 6.48
CA GLY A 1105 0.91 -5.90 7.58
C GLY A 1105 2.13 -5.53 8.44
N LEU A 1106 2.87 -6.55 8.90
CA LEU A 1106 4.05 -6.36 9.74
C LEU A 1106 5.15 -5.53 9.06
N THR A 1107 5.46 -5.85 7.80
CA THR A 1107 6.45 -5.09 7.02
C THR A 1107 5.96 -3.67 6.73
N GLY A 1108 4.66 -3.45 6.52
CA GLY A 1108 4.07 -2.11 6.36
C GLY A 1108 4.27 -1.24 7.61
N ILE A 1109 3.98 -1.79 8.79
CA ILE A 1109 4.21 -1.08 10.08
C ILE A 1109 5.70 -0.79 10.26
N ALA A 1110 6.58 -1.76 9.99
CA ALA A 1110 8.02 -1.56 10.08
C ALA A 1110 8.53 -0.48 9.11
N LEU A 1111 8.00 -0.42 7.88
CA LEU A 1111 8.34 0.61 6.90
C LEU A 1111 7.91 2.00 7.37
N ILE A 1112 6.74 2.15 8.00
CA ILE A 1112 6.27 3.42 8.57
C ILE A 1112 7.20 3.89 9.69
N ILE A 1113 7.68 2.98 10.54
CA ILE A 1113 8.66 3.32 11.59
C ILE A 1113 9.97 3.80 10.96
N VAL A 1114 10.51 3.05 10.01
CA VAL A 1114 11.79 3.37 9.36
C VAL A 1114 11.71 4.70 8.60
N ILE A 1115 10.66 4.92 7.80
CA ILE A 1115 10.50 6.17 7.05
C ILE A 1115 10.29 7.36 8.01
N SER A 1116 9.55 7.19 9.10
CA SER A 1116 9.36 8.25 10.09
C SER A 1116 10.69 8.66 10.73
N ILE A 1117 11.54 7.71 11.10
CA ILE A 1117 12.87 7.99 11.63
C ILE A 1117 13.72 8.73 10.59
N ILE A 1118 13.80 8.23 9.35
CA ILE A 1118 14.63 8.85 8.31
C ILE A 1118 14.22 10.31 8.05
N TYR A 1119 12.92 10.58 7.94
CA TYR A 1119 12.42 11.92 7.60
C TYR A 1119 12.54 12.90 8.78
N VAL A 1120 12.23 12.47 10.01
CA VAL A 1120 12.33 13.35 11.19
C VAL A 1120 13.76 13.85 11.39
N PHE A 1121 14.75 12.95 11.33
CA PHE A 1121 16.15 13.34 11.52
C PHE A 1121 16.75 14.08 10.30
N ALA A 1122 16.06 14.06 9.15
CA ALA A 1122 16.44 14.84 7.96
C ALA A 1122 15.89 16.28 7.95
N ILE A 1123 15.01 16.67 8.89
CA ILE A 1123 14.49 18.04 9.00
C ILE A 1123 15.66 19.01 9.31
N PRO A 1124 15.74 20.19 8.66
CA PRO A 1124 16.85 21.13 8.84
C PRO A 1124 17.15 21.51 10.29
N SER A 1125 16.14 21.62 11.15
CA SER A 1125 16.27 21.93 12.57
C SER A 1125 17.07 20.87 13.33
N PHE A 1126 16.84 19.59 13.02
CA PHE A 1126 17.58 18.47 13.62
C PHE A 1126 18.94 18.28 12.95
N MET A 1127 19.02 18.40 11.61
CA MET A 1127 20.26 18.23 10.86
C MET A 1127 21.34 19.23 11.27
N LYS A 1128 20.99 20.52 11.44
CA LYS A 1128 21.92 21.57 11.88
C LYS A 1128 22.49 21.29 13.27
N ARG A 1129 21.66 20.77 14.18
CA ARG A 1129 22.00 20.53 15.60
C ARG A 1129 22.50 19.13 15.91
N ALA A 1130 22.34 18.16 15.03
CA ALA A 1130 22.62 16.73 15.27
C ALA A 1130 23.03 15.98 13.99
N TYR A 1131 24.00 16.51 13.26
CA TYR A 1131 24.44 15.95 11.96
C TYR A 1131 24.87 14.47 12.00
N HIS A 1132 25.50 14.00 13.09
CA HIS A 1132 25.87 12.59 13.23
C HIS A 1132 24.64 11.67 13.30
N ALA A 1133 23.60 12.08 14.05
CA ALA A 1133 22.36 11.32 14.16
C ALA A 1133 21.61 11.27 12.82
N PHE A 1134 21.60 12.39 12.08
CA PHE A 1134 21.11 12.43 10.70
C PHE A 1134 21.84 11.38 9.83
N ARG A 1135 23.18 11.37 9.82
CA ARG A 1135 23.93 10.43 8.98
C ARG A 1135 23.65 8.97 9.33
N LEU A 1136 23.57 8.63 10.62
CA LEU A 1136 23.28 7.26 11.07
C LEU A 1136 21.87 6.82 10.67
N THR A 1137 20.86 7.65 10.97
CA THR A 1137 19.46 7.34 10.66
C THR A 1137 19.21 7.27 9.15
N HIS A 1138 19.92 8.06 8.33
CA HIS A 1138 19.81 8.00 6.87
C HIS A 1138 20.40 6.71 6.25
N LEU A 1139 21.21 5.93 7.00
CA LEU A 1139 21.65 4.60 6.56
C LEU A 1139 20.54 3.55 6.64
N LEU A 1140 19.47 3.82 7.40
CA LEU A 1140 18.29 2.94 7.46
C LEU A 1140 17.58 2.79 6.11
N ASN A 1141 17.93 3.59 5.10
CA ASN A 1141 17.49 3.39 3.72
C ASN A 1141 17.77 1.96 3.21
N ILE A 1142 18.87 1.32 3.63
CA ILE A 1142 19.15 -0.09 3.25
C ILE A 1142 18.07 -1.01 3.81
N ALA A 1143 17.71 -0.83 5.08
CA ALA A 1143 16.63 -1.57 5.72
C ALA A 1143 15.28 -1.28 5.06
N PHE A 1144 15.04 -0.03 4.66
CA PHE A 1144 13.83 0.35 3.91
C PHE A 1144 13.70 -0.46 2.61
N TYR A 1145 14.70 -0.48 1.72
CA TYR A 1145 14.64 -1.26 0.47
C TYR A 1145 14.45 -2.76 0.71
N ALA A 1146 15.13 -3.33 1.72
CA ALA A 1146 14.98 -4.73 2.08
C ALA A 1146 13.55 -5.04 2.56
N LEU A 1147 12.99 -4.20 3.42
CA LEU A 1147 11.61 -4.33 3.92
C LEU A 1147 10.58 -4.12 2.79
N THR A 1148 10.80 -3.21 1.85
CA THR A 1148 9.90 -3.01 0.70
C THR A 1148 9.87 -4.23 -0.23
N LEU A 1149 11.01 -4.91 -0.43
CA LEU A 1149 11.04 -6.17 -1.18
C LEU A 1149 10.26 -7.28 -0.46
N LEU A 1150 10.44 -7.41 0.85
CA LEU A 1150 9.68 -8.37 1.67
C LEU A 1150 8.18 -8.04 1.70
N HIS A 1151 7.83 -6.76 1.71
CA HIS A 1151 6.44 -6.29 1.73
C HIS A 1151 5.64 -6.74 0.51
N GLY A 1152 6.25 -6.80 -0.67
CA GLY A 1152 5.59 -7.25 -1.90
C GLY A 1152 5.61 -8.78 -2.13
N LEU A 1153 6.41 -9.52 -1.38
CA LEU A 1153 6.68 -10.95 -1.61
C LEU A 1153 5.46 -11.88 -1.48
N PRO A 1154 4.51 -11.67 -0.54
CA PRO A 1154 3.38 -12.59 -0.34
C PRO A 1154 2.37 -12.65 -1.49
N LYS A 1155 2.54 -11.83 -2.55
CA LYS A 1155 1.67 -11.81 -3.74
C LYS A 1155 0.16 -11.68 -3.44
N LEU A 1156 -0.18 -11.01 -2.35
CA LEU A 1156 -1.56 -10.94 -1.86
C LEU A 1156 -2.54 -10.43 -2.94
N LEU A 1157 -2.13 -9.46 -3.76
CA LEU A 1157 -2.99 -8.85 -4.79
C LEU A 1157 -2.45 -9.01 -6.21
N ASP A 1158 -1.14 -8.86 -6.38
CA ASP A 1158 -0.46 -8.89 -7.67
C ASP A 1158 1.01 -9.27 -7.43
N SER A 1159 1.66 -9.71 -8.49
CA SER A 1159 3.10 -9.96 -8.54
C SER A 1159 3.93 -8.77 -8.03
N PRO A 1160 5.04 -9.00 -7.30
CA PRO A 1160 5.89 -7.92 -6.82
C PRO A 1160 6.56 -7.22 -7.99
N LYS A 1161 6.20 -5.95 -8.23
CA LYS A 1161 6.76 -5.13 -9.33
C LYS A 1161 7.89 -4.20 -8.89
N PHE A 1162 8.10 -4.00 -7.59
CA PHE A 1162 9.09 -3.05 -7.07
C PHE A 1162 10.51 -3.33 -7.57
N TRP A 1163 10.90 -4.60 -7.69
CA TRP A 1163 12.26 -4.96 -8.12
C TRP A 1163 12.58 -4.51 -9.56
N TYR A 1164 11.59 -4.44 -10.45
CA TYR A 1164 11.76 -3.92 -11.81
C TYR A 1164 12.18 -2.44 -11.80
N TYR A 1165 11.68 -1.64 -10.85
CA TYR A 1165 12.01 -0.23 -10.74
C TYR A 1165 13.42 -0.01 -10.19
N ILE A 1166 13.86 -0.83 -9.22
CA ILE A 1166 15.10 -0.56 -8.48
C ILE A 1166 16.36 -1.14 -9.13
N ILE A 1167 16.26 -2.22 -9.94
CA ILE A 1167 17.44 -2.96 -10.39
C ILE A 1167 18.43 -2.07 -11.16
N GLY A 1168 17.94 -1.25 -12.09
CA GLY A 1168 18.77 -0.30 -12.84
C GLY A 1168 19.43 0.75 -11.95
N PRO A 1169 18.67 1.53 -11.17
CA PRO A 1169 19.22 2.53 -10.25
C PRO A 1169 20.19 1.97 -9.20
N VAL A 1170 19.93 0.76 -8.68
CA VAL A 1170 20.85 0.10 -7.73
C VAL A 1170 22.16 -0.25 -8.42
N CYS A 1171 22.14 -0.77 -9.65
CA CYS A 1171 23.36 -1.02 -10.42
C CYS A 1171 24.18 0.27 -10.63
N VAL A 1172 23.53 1.38 -11.00
CA VAL A 1172 24.19 2.68 -11.16
C VAL A 1172 24.77 3.18 -9.84
N PHE A 1173 24.02 3.05 -8.74
CA PHE A 1173 24.49 3.42 -7.41
C PHE A 1173 25.71 2.60 -6.97
N VAL A 1174 25.72 1.29 -7.23
CA VAL A 1174 26.87 0.42 -6.92
C VAL A 1174 28.10 0.86 -7.73
N ILE A 1175 27.93 1.16 -9.03
CA ILE A 1175 29.02 1.67 -9.89
C ILE A 1175 29.56 2.98 -9.32
N ASP A 1176 28.69 3.92 -8.93
CA ASP A 1176 29.08 5.20 -8.32
C ASP A 1176 29.92 5.02 -7.05
N ARG A 1177 29.51 4.07 -6.19
CA ARG A 1177 30.26 3.75 -4.95
C ARG A 1177 31.61 3.11 -5.24
N VAL A 1178 31.69 2.22 -6.24
CA VAL A 1178 32.95 1.62 -6.68
C VAL A 1178 33.90 2.68 -7.25
N MET A 1179 33.39 3.64 -8.04
CA MET A 1179 34.19 4.77 -8.52
C MET A 1179 34.73 5.63 -7.38
N GLY A 1180 33.90 5.92 -6.37
CA GLY A 1180 34.31 6.69 -5.19
C GLY A 1180 35.37 5.98 -4.35
N MET A 1181 35.25 4.67 -4.16
CA MET A 1181 36.26 3.88 -3.42
C MET A 1181 37.63 3.85 -4.11
N ARG A 1182 37.71 4.12 -5.42
CA ARG A 1182 38.98 4.23 -6.15
C ARG A 1182 39.68 5.58 -5.98
N GLN A 1183 39.00 6.60 -5.43
CA GLN A 1183 39.59 7.94 -5.27
C GLN A 1183 40.31 8.06 -3.91
N GLU A 1184 41.57 8.52 -3.93
CA GLU A 1184 42.33 8.82 -2.71
C GLU A 1184 42.06 10.26 -2.24
N TYR A 1185 41.52 10.41 -1.03
CA TYR A 1185 41.34 11.73 -0.40
C TYR A 1185 42.65 12.21 0.24
N LYS A 1186 43.24 13.28 -0.28
CA LYS A 1186 44.42 13.93 0.31
C LYS A 1186 43.99 14.89 1.42
N GLN A 1187 44.51 14.72 2.63
CA GLN A 1187 44.37 15.71 3.70
C GLN A 1187 45.26 16.93 3.40
N LEU A 1188 44.68 18.12 3.38
CA LEU A 1188 45.38 19.39 3.10
C LEU A 1188 45.34 20.29 4.34
N GLN A 1189 46.48 20.89 4.69
CA GLN A 1189 46.58 21.88 5.76
C GLN A 1189 46.23 23.27 5.20
N VAL A 1190 45.43 24.03 5.95
CA VAL A 1190 45.11 25.43 5.63
C VAL A 1190 46.27 26.30 6.12
N LEU A 1191 46.92 27.05 5.22
CA LEU A 1191 48.05 27.91 5.56
C LEU A 1191 47.60 29.34 5.90
N ASN A 1192 46.68 29.88 5.11
CA ASN A 1192 46.15 31.23 5.30
C ASN A 1192 44.63 31.26 5.10
N ALA A 1193 43.95 32.03 5.93
CA ALA A 1193 42.51 32.24 5.87
C ALA A 1193 42.23 33.74 5.98
N SER A 1194 41.83 34.35 4.86
CA SER A 1194 41.49 35.77 4.80
C SER A 1194 39.97 35.94 4.66
N LEU A 1195 39.39 36.77 5.52
CA LEU A 1195 38.00 37.22 5.41
C LEU A 1195 37.93 38.38 4.41
N LEU A 1196 37.21 38.18 3.30
CA LEU A 1196 36.98 39.24 2.33
C LEU A 1196 35.83 40.17 2.79
N PRO A 1197 35.81 41.44 2.33
CA PRO A 1197 34.80 42.44 2.71
C PRO A 1197 33.34 42.03 2.42
N SER A 1198 33.11 41.11 1.47
CA SER A 1198 31.80 40.56 1.11
C SER A 1198 31.36 39.33 1.93
N GLY A 1199 32.07 39.02 3.03
CA GLY A 1199 31.76 37.88 3.90
C GLY A 1199 32.19 36.52 3.35
N LYS A 1200 33.02 36.49 2.29
CA LYS A 1200 33.57 35.25 1.72
C LYS A 1200 34.95 34.94 2.33
N GLU A 1201 35.12 33.72 2.83
CA GLU A 1201 36.41 33.21 3.29
C GLU A 1201 37.16 32.58 2.11
N ILE A 1202 38.41 33.00 1.88
CA ILE A 1202 39.33 32.29 0.98
C ILE A 1202 40.32 31.54 1.84
N PHE A 1203 40.40 30.23 1.61
CA PHE A 1203 41.41 29.36 2.20
C PHE A 1203 42.48 29.05 1.17
N GLU A 1204 43.70 29.46 1.45
CA GLU A 1204 44.86 29.09 0.65
C GLU A 1204 45.36 27.71 1.13
N LYS A 1205 45.29 26.71 0.24
CA LYS A 1205 45.69 25.33 0.51
C LYS A 1205 46.74 24.91 -0.51
N ILE A 1206 47.90 24.46 -0.05
CA ILE A 1206 48.97 23.92 -0.91
C ILE A 1206 49.03 22.39 -0.70
N PRO A 1207 49.13 21.58 -1.77
CA PRO A 1207 49.38 20.15 -1.62
C PRO A 1207 50.74 19.89 -0.97
N PHE A 1208 50.76 19.05 0.07
CA PHE A 1208 51.93 18.71 0.89
C PHE A 1208 53.16 18.22 0.08
N GLN A 1209 52.98 17.84 -1.20
CA GLN A 1209 54.05 17.43 -2.11
C GLN A 1209 54.92 18.58 -2.64
N GLU A 1210 54.50 19.85 -2.59
CA GLU A 1210 55.33 20.97 -3.08
C GLU A 1210 56.36 21.47 -2.06
N ILE A 1211 56.21 21.14 -0.77
CA ILE A 1211 57.13 21.57 0.29
C ILE A 1211 58.46 20.79 0.26
N PHE A 1212 58.50 19.61 -0.38
CA PHE A 1212 59.68 18.73 -0.39
C PHE A 1212 60.48 18.72 -1.70
N ARG A 1213 60.18 19.61 -2.66
CA ARG A 1213 60.91 19.61 -3.95
C ARG A 1213 62.25 20.35 -3.94
N HIS A 1214 62.62 21.04 -2.86
CA HIS A 1214 63.83 21.85 -2.87
C HIS A 1214 65.10 21.22 -2.30
N HIS A 1215 65.09 20.18 -1.44
CA HIS A 1215 66.33 19.58 -0.91
C HIS A 1215 66.29 18.03 -0.87
N LEU A 1216 67.23 17.39 -1.59
CA LEU A 1216 67.70 15.98 -1.61
C LEU A 1216 67.09 14.96 -2.61
N PRO A 1217 67.89 13.96 -3.10
CA PRO A 1217 67.56 13.08 -4.24
C PRO A 1217 66.76 11.82 -3.84
N PRO A 1218 66.24 11.02 -4.80
CA PRO A 1218 65.05 10.19 -4.59
C PRO A 1218 65.40 8.83 -3.97
N ILE A 1219 64.74 8.47 -2.87
CA ILE A 1219 64.74 7.10 -2.36
C ILE A 1219 63.31 6.64 -2.07
N GLN A 1220 62.93 5.63 -2.87
CA GLN A 1220 61.98 4.53 -2.69
C GLN A 1220 60.69 4.78 -1.88
N ALA A 1221 59.60 4.65 -2.62
CA ALA A 1221 58.25 4.45 -2.11
C ALA A 1221 58.16 3.19 -1.23
N THR A 1222 57.68 3.36 0.00
CA THR A 1222 57.22 2.26 0.83
C THR A 1222 55.82 2.55 1.36
N ARG A 1223 54.97 1.52 1.23
CA ARG A 1223 53.60 1.36 1.71
C ARG A 1223 53.38 1.93 3.12
N ILE A 1224 52.23 2.58 3.33
CA ILE A 1224 51.63 2.73 4.65
C ILE A 1224 50.19 2.22 4.61
N VAL A 1225 49.90 1.42 5.63
CA VAL A 1225 48.69 0.63 5.87
C VAL A 1225 47.52 1.54 6.29
N TYR A 1226 46.35 1.30 5.71
CA TYR A 1226 45.09 1.96 6.05
C TYR A 1226 44.34 1.20 7.15
N ILE A 1227 43.87 1.94 8.17
CA ILE A 1227 42.75 1.53 9.04
C ILE A 1227 41.49 2.21 8.45
N PRO A 1228 40.40 1.47 8.17
CA PRO A 1228 39.23 2.03 7.51
C PRO A 1228 38.37 2.75 8.55
N ILE A 1229 38.33 4.09 8.50
CA ILE A 1229 37.30 4.87 9.19
C ILE A 1229 36.39 5.45 8.12
N TRP A 1230 35.16 4.93 8.10
CA TRP A 1230 34.06 5.41 7.28
C TRP A 1230 33.74 6.88 7.62
N THR A 1231 34.11 7.81 6.73
CA THR A 1231 33.64 9.20 6.79
C THR A 1231 33.30 9.71 5.39
N GLY A 1232 32.01 9.91 5.14
CA GLY A 1232 31.44 10.77 4.10
C GLY A 1232 30.50 11.80 4.72
#